data_AF-A0A942CQT1-F1
#
_entry.id   AF-A0A942CQT1-F1
#
_cell.length_a   1.000
_cell.length_b   1.000
_cell.length_c   1.000
_cell.angle_alpha   90.00
_cell.angle_beta   90.00
_cell.angle_gamma   90.00
#
_symmetry.space_group_name_H-M   'P 1'
#
loop_
_entity.id
_entity.type
_entity.pdbx_description
1 polymer ?
#
loop_
_entity_poly.entity_id
_entity_poly.type
_entity_poly.pdbx_seq_one_letter_code
_entity_poly.pdbx_strand_id
1 'polypeptide(L)'
;MTSSSSGPTRQLILGTLSFAICFAAWGLISAFAPRFRELFHLTATETALLVAVPVLLGALLRVATGMLADRFGGRVVFAALMVAVAVPAYIVPLVSSYQKLLVVAFFLGIAGSSFAVGVGFVSRWFPPEKQGGALGIYGLGNIGQSAAVFLGPLLAAVVGWQNIFRGMAALLILWGLTFYLLARNSPKTVRPAGFGSMLQLLSRERLSWVLSLFYFLTFGGFVAFSIYLPVLLKDEFGLKPADAGFRTAGFVVLATLARPLGGWLADKIGGARVLHGVFLGVIPFALLMSWPAMLPFTIGALGCAFLLGSGNGAVFKLVPQYFPKEVGTVTGLVGAMGGLGGFFPPLLLGFFRDRFHIVWPGFALLALVSAALSRMNNRVFLSRQETAEFALPAALARTADRIRAGVTATFFTGLLVAAIVVGSRNLQNFDAALVIYTFATVFATWGVVYHYRVWIGKPPTRVYWKRGWQLFRAAGIFRGTLQLLKNAATHIAAQTFIRRRSTLRWWMHQMLFWGCLLGVAITFPLVFGWISFQTLPSDQETYVILIYGFPAQTFRLHTLLAELIFHGLDISAMLVLGGIGLSLWRRFRDRGAQAVQSFALDFLPIIMLFAISITGLALTVSQNWLRGEFYSFLAILHAITVIAALLYLPFGKFFHIFQRPAQLGVKFYQAAGAASEPALCKRCGERFASRMHIDDLKRVLPQVGFNYQLEGTEDIWQELCPACKRKSLSLAQLRLKEEIRG
;
A
#
# COMPACT_ATOMS: atom_id res chain seq x y z
N MET A 1 -5.88 -50.75 23.36
CA MET A 1 -6.35 -50.59 21.96
C MET A 1 -7.05 -49.25 21.82
N THR A 2 -6.34 -48.21 21.39
CA THR A 2 -6.87 -46.83 21.23
C THR A 2 -7.18 -46.57 19.75
N SER A 3 -8.45 -46.37 19.42
CA SER A 3 -8.94 -46.02 18.09
C SER A 3 -8.16 -44.85 17.49
N SER A 4 -7.62 -45.03 16.28
CA SER A 4 -6.92 -44.00 15.51
C SER A 4 -7.86 -42.82 15.20
N SER A 5 -7.80 -41.77 16.02
CA SER A 5 -8.49 -40.53 15.75
C SER A 5 -7.84 -39.88 14.52
N SER A 6 -8.59 -39.77 13.41
CA SER A 6 -8.12 -39.00 12.26
C SER A 6 -7.91 -37.55 12.67
N GLY A 7 -6.65 -37.12 12.81
CA GLY A 7 -6.32 -35.80 13.37
C GLY A 7 -6.81 -34.62 12.52
N PRO A 8 -7.05 -33.43 13.13
CA PRO A 8 -7.44 -32.19 12.46
C PRO A 8 -6.60 -31.83 11.23
N THR A 9 -5.30 -32.09 11.28
CA THR A 9 -4.35 -31.83 10.18
C THR A 9 -4.66 -32.64 8.92
N ARG A 10 -5.04 -33.92 9.06
CA ARG A 10 -5.40 -34.76 7.91
C ARG A 10 -6.63 -34.21 7.19
N GLN A 11 -7.63 -33.76 7.96
CA GLN A 11 -8.88 -33.21 7.40
C GLN A 11 -8.63 -31.86 6.73
N LEU A 12 -7.74 -31.03 7.29
CA LEU A 12 -7.26 -29.81 6.65
C LEU A 12 -6.62 -30.11 5.29
N ILE A 13 -5.66 -31.05 5.23
CA ILE A 13 -4.96 -31.41 3.98
C ILE A 13 -5.95 -31.92 2.92
N LEU A 14 -6.83 -32.86 3.30
CA LEU A 14 -7.86 -33.38 2.40
C LEU A 14 -8.77 -32.27 1.87
N GLY A 15 -9.22 -31.37 2.73
CA GLY A 15 -10.02 -30.21 2.34
C GLY A 15 -9.29 -29.28 1.38
N THR A 16 -8.03 -28.94 1.66
CA THR A 16 -7.21 -28.06 0.82
C THR A 16 -6.96 -28.66 -0.57
N LEU A 17 -6.67 -29.97 -0.65
CA LEU A 17 -6.47 -30.67 -1.92
C LEU A 17 -7.77 -30.76 -2.73
N SER A 18 -8.90 -31.10 -2.10
CA SER A 18 -10.21 -31.07 -2.77
C SER A 18 -10.56 -29.68 -3.30
N PHE A 19 -10.26 -28.64 -2.52
CA PHE A 19 -10.44 -27.26 -2.93
C PHE A 19 -9.55 -26.90 -4.14
N ALA A 20 -8.29 -27.34 -4.13
CA ALA A 20 -7.37 -27.17 -5.25
C ALA A 20 -7.85 -27.84 -6.53
N ILE A 21 -8.32 -29.09 -6.46
CA ILE A 21 -8.80 -29.81 -7.65
C ILE A 21 -10.07 -29.15 -8.22
N CYS A 22 -11.01 -28.72 -7.36
CA CYS A 22 -12.18 -27.96 -7.80
C CYS A 22 -11.77 -26.65 -8.50
N PHE A 23 -10.83 -25.90 -7.93
CA PHE A 23 -10.37 -24.64 -8.51
C PHE A 23 -9.53 -24.84 -9.77
N ALA A 24 -8.84 -25.97 -9.90
CA ALA A 24 -8.17 -26.34 -11.14
C ALA A 24 -9.20 -26.58 -12.25
N ALA A 25 -10.24 -27.39 -11.98
CA ALA A 25 -11.32 -27.61 -12.94
C ALA A 25 -12.01 -26.31 -13.36
N TRP A 26 -12.28 -25.43 -12.40
CA TRP A 26 -12.83 -24.10 -12.66
C TRP A 26 -11.91 -23.24 -13.55
N GLY A 27 -10.61 -23.25 -13.27
CA GLY A 27 -9.60 -22.46 -13.98
C GLY A 27 -9.34 -22.91 -15.42
N LEU A 28 -9.70 -24.14 -15.81
CA LEU A 28 -9.46 -24.64 -17.16
C LEU A 28 -10.18 -23.82 -18.24
N ILE A 29 -11.39 -23.32 -17.98
CA ILE A 29 -12.11 -22.48 -18.96
C ILE A 29 -11.32 -21.20 -19.25
N SER A 30 -10.75 -20.57 -18.22
CA SER A 30 -9.88 -19.39 -18.37
C SER A 30 -8.58 -19.74 -19.10
N ALA A 31 -7.95 -20.86 -18.74
CA ALA A 31 -6.70 -21.31 -19.36
C ALA A 31 -6.82 -21.51 -20.88
N PHE A 32 -7.95 -22.05 -21.33
CA PHE A 32 -8.23 -22.32 -22.74
C PHE A 32 -9.09 -21.25 -23.42
N ALA A 33 -9.44 -20.15 -22.75
CA ALA A 33 -10.24 -19.08 -23.33
C ALA A 33 -9.66 -18.51 -24.65
N PRO A 34 -8.33 -18.28 -24.78
CA PRO A 34 -7.75 -17.87 -26.05
C PRO A 34 -7.97 -18.87 -27.19
N ARG A 35 -8.04 -20.17 -26.87
CA ARG A 35 -8.29 -21.25 -27.83
C ARG A 35 -9.76 -21.33 -28.22
N PHE A 36 -10.68 -21.22 -27.25
CA PHE A 36 -12.11 -21.16 -27.54
C PHE A 36 -12.45 -19.95 -28.41
N ARG A 37 -11.79 -18.82 -28.17
CA ARG A 37 -11.93 -17.64 -29.03
C ARG A 37 -11.56 -17.91 -30.49
N GLU A 38 -10.46 -18.62 -30.73
CA GLU A 38 -10.05 -19.02 -32.08
C GLU A 38 -11.02 -20.03 -32.71
N LEU A 39 -11.47 -21.02 -31.95
CA LEU A 39 -12.37 -22.09 -32.43
C LEU A 39 -13.78 -21.59 -32.75
N PHE A 40 -14.29 -20.62 -31.99
CA PHE A 40 -15.66 -20.11 -32.12
C PHE A 40 -15.71 -18.68 -32.68
N HIS A 41 -14.58 -18.11 -33.09
CA HIS A 41 -14.46 -16.75 -33.61
C HIS A 41 -15.05 -15.67 -32.68
N LEU A 42 -14.79 -15.77 -31.38
CA LEU A 42 -15.42 -14.93 -30.37
C LEU A 42 -14.86 -13.51 -30.33
N THR A 43 -15.73 -12.55 -30.06
CA THR A 43 -15.39 -11.18 -29.66
C THR A 43 -14.71 -11.14 -28.28
N ALA A 44 -14.14 -10.00 -27.88
CA ALA A 44 -13.55 -9.87 -26.54
C ALA A 44 -14.63 -9.97 -25.45
N THR A 45 -15.82 -9.41 -25.69
CA THR A 45 -16.97 -9.48 -24.79
C THR A 45 -17.50 -10.90 -24.64
N GLU A 46 -17.61 -11.67 -25.73
CA GLU A 46 -18.01 -13.07 -25.67
C GLU A 46 -16.97 -13.93 -24.96
N THR A 47 -15.68 -13.70 -25.21
CA THR A 47 -14.59 -14.37 -24.48
C THR A 47 -14.63 -14.03 -23.00
N ALA A 48 -14.85 -12.75 -22.65
CA ALA A 48 -15.01 -12.30 -21.28
C ALA A 48 -16.22 -12.95 -20.60
N LEU A 49 -17.36 -13.05 -21.30
CA LEU A 49 -18.56 -13.71 -20.79
C LEU A 49 -18.31 -15.20 -20.54
N LEU A 50 -17.63 -15.89 -21.46
CA LEU A 50 -17.29 -17.31 -21.30
C LEU A 50 -16.47 -17.58 -20.04
N VAL A 51 -15.46 -16.75 -19.75
CA VAL A 51 -14.64 -16.93 -18.54
C VAL A 51 -15.33 -16.46 -17.27
N ALA A 52 -16.24 -15.48 -17.37
CA ALA A 52 -16.95 -14.90 -16.24
C ALA A 52 -18.17 -15.73 -15.81
N VAL A 53 -18.92 -16.35 -16.74
CA VAL A 53 -20.17 -17.04 -16.45
C VAL A 53 -20.08 -18.15 -15.38
N PRO A 54 -18.99 -18.94 -15.26
CA PRO A 54 -18.87 -19.93 -14.19
C PRO A 54 -18.81 -19.28 -12.80
N VAL A 55 -18.30 -18.04 -12.70
CA VAL A 55 -18.22 -17.29 -11.45
C VAL A 55 -19.62 -17.04 -10.87
N LEU A 56 -20.62 -16.81 -11.74
CA LEU A 56 -21.99 -16.48 -11.36
C LEU A 56 -22.65 -17.63 -10.60
N LEU A 57 -22.65 -18.84 -11.16
CA LEU A 57 -23.24 -20.01 -10.49
C LEU A 57 -22.49 -20.33 -9.21
N GLY A 58 -21.15 -20.27 -9.23
CA GLY A 58 -20.33 -20.50 -8.04
C GLY A 58 -20.66 -19.54 -6.91
N ALA A 59 -20.86 -18.25 -7.21
CA ALA A 59 -21.24 -17.23 -6.24
C ALA A 59 -22.63 -17.50 -5.63
N LEU A 60 -23.62 -17.83 -6.46
CA LEU A 60 -24.99 -18.12 -6.02
C LEU A 60 -25.06 -19.39 -5.17
N LEU A 61 -24.34 -20.44 -5.57
CA LEU A 61 -24.34 -21.73 -4.87
C LEU A 61 -23.57 -21.70 -3.56
N ARG A 62 -22.74 -20.70 -3.25
CA ARG A 62 -21.99 -20.62 -1.98
C ARG A 62 -22.89 -20.66 -0.75
N VAL A 63 -24.02 -19.95 -0.79
CA VAL A 63 -24.98 -19.93 0.33
C VAL A 63 -25.68 -21.29 0.42
N ALA A 64 -26.19 -21.80 -0.70
CA ALA A 64 -26.90 -23.08 -0.76
C ALA A 64 -26.04 -24.26 -0.31
N THR A 65 -24.83 -24.40 -0.88
CA THR A 65 -23.91 -25.50 -0.57
C THR A 65 -23.33 -25.42 0.84
N GLY A 66 -23.14 -24.21 1.38
CA GLY A 66 -22.82 -24.01 2.79
C GLY A 66 -23.91 -24.57 3.70
N MET A 67 -25.18 -24.21 3.45
CA MET A 67 -26.32 -24.75 4.21
C MET A 67 -26.46 -26.27 4.07
N LEU A 68 -26.24 -26.81 2.87
CA LEU A 68 -26.23 -28.27 2.67
C LEU A 68 -25.10 -28.93 3.47
N ALA A 69 -23.91 -28.34 3.53
CA ALA A 69 -22.79 -28.85 4.31
C ALA A 69 -23.04 -28.78 5.83
N ASP A 70 -23.86 -27.83 6.28
CA ASP A 70 -24.32 -27.74 7.67
C ASP A 70 -25.32 -28.86 7.99
N ARG A 71 -26.20 -29.20 7.06
CA ARG A 71 -27.27 -30.21 7.26
C ARG A 71 -26.80 -31.65 7.05
N PHE A 72 -26.09 -31.92 5.97
CA PHE A 72 -25.67 -33.28 5.55
C PHE A 72 -24.20 -33.58 5.87
N GLY A 73 -23.47 -32.60 6.40
CA GLY A 73 -22.06 -32.69 6.72
C GLY A 73 -21.14 -32.45 5.53
N GLY A 74 -20.00 -31.80 5.78
CA GLY A 74 -19.05 -31.42 4.74
C GLY A 74 -18.47 -32.61 3.95
N ARG A 75 -18.33 -33.79 4.56
CA ARG A 75 -17.84 -35.01 3.87
C ARG A 75 -18.67 -35.37 2.64
N VAL A 76 -19.99 -35.47 2.82
CA VAL A 76 -20.90 -35.93 1.76
C VAL A 76 -21.06 -34.85 0.70
N VAL A 77 -21.30 -33.61 1.14
CA VAL A 77 -21.55 -32.49 0.24
C VAL A 77 -20.33 -32.18 -0.62
N PHE A 78 -19.13 -32.21 -0.07
CA PHE A 78 -17.91 -31.91 -0.83
C PHE A 78 -17.59 -33.02 -1.83
N ALA A 79 -17.81 -34.30 -1.48
CA ALA A 79 -17.69 -35.42 -2.41
C ALA A 79 -18.69 -35.33 -3.58
N ALA A 80 -19.96 -35.10 -3.27
CA ALA A 80 -21.01 -34.92 -4.28
C ALA A 80 -20.74 -33.73 -5.20
N LEU A 81 -20.22 -32.63 -4.65
CA LEU A 81 -19.83 -31.44 -5.41
C LEU A 81 -18.76 -31.77 -6.45
N MET A 82 -17.71 -32.54 -6.10
CA MET A 82 -16.66 -32.91 -7.06
C MET A 82 -17.20 -33.78 -8.20
N VAL A 83 -18.07 -34.73 -7.90
CA VAL A 83 -18.74 -35.56 -8.93
C VAL A 83 -19.62 -34.69 -9.82
N ALA A 84 -20.37 -33.74 -9.25
CA ALA A 84 -21.21 -32.81 -10.01
C ALA A 84 -20.39 -31.90 -10.95
N VAL A 85 -19.16 -31.53 -10.57
CA VAL A 85 -18.25 -30.74 -11.41
C VAL A 85 -17.60 -31.57 -12.52
N ALA A 86 -17.41 -32.87 -12.31
CA ALA A 86 -16.82 -33.76 -13.31
C ALA A 86 -17.67 -33.84 -14.60
N VAL A 87 -19.00 -33.77 -14.45
CA VAL A 87 -19.95 -33.83 -15.57
C VAL A 87 -19.74 -32.68 -16.58
N PRO A 88 -19.85 -31.38 -16.19
CA PRO A 88 -19.59 -30.29 -17.13
C PRO A 88 -18.14 -30.31 -17.63
N ALA A 89 -17.15 -30.68 -16.81
CA ALA A 89 -15.76 -30.80 -17.26
C ALA A 89 -15.59 -31.81 -18.41
N TYR A 90 -16.27 -32.95 -18.35
CA TYR A 90 -16.26 -33.96 -19.41
C TYR A 90 -17.00 -33.50 -20.68
N ILE A 91 -18.07 -32.70 -20.52
CA ILE A 91 -18.90 -32.23 -21.63
C ILE A 91 -18.22 -31.13 -22.44
N VAL A 92 -17.43 -30.23 -21.82
CA VAL A 92 -16.73 -29.11 -22.51
C VAL A 92 -16.11 -29.49 -23.87
N PRO A 93 -15.26 -30.54 -23.97
CA PRO A 93 -14.62 -30.91 -25.24
C PRO A 93 -15.58 -31.48 -26.30
N LEU A 94 -16.81 -31.83 -25.94
CA LEU A 94 -17.82 -32.38 -26.85
C LEU A 94 -18.68 -31.28 -27.51
N VAL A 95 -18.57 -30.04 -27.04
CA VAL A 95 -19.43 -28.95 -27.47
C VAL A 95 -18.92 -28.29 -28.74
N SER A 96 -19.81 -28.13 -29.72
CA SER A 96 -19.54 -27.48 -31.01
C SER A 96 -20.23 -26.13 -31.22
N SER A 97 -20.88 -25.56 -30.18
CA SER A 97 -21.56 -24.27 -30.26
C SER A 97 -21.26 -23.41 -29.03
N TYR A 98 -21.02 -22.10 -29.24
CA TYR A 98 -20.74 -21.14 -28.18
C TYR A 98 -21.85 -21.07 -27.12
N GLN A 99 -23.12 -21.10 -27.52
CA GLN A 99 -24.25 -21.07 -26.58
C GLN A 99 -24.26 -22.29 -25.67
N LYS A 100 -24.03 -23.48 -26.24
CA LYS A 100 -23.90 -24.72 -25.46
C LYS A 100 -22.66 -24.66 -24.55
N LEU A 101 -21.57 -24.06 -25.01
CA LEU A 101 -20.35 -23.92 -24.22
C LEU A 101 -20.58 -23.00 -23.02
N LEU A 102 -21.32 -21.90 -23.19
CA LEU A 102 -21.73 -21.02 -22.10
C LEU A 102 -22.55 -21.76 -21.04
N VAL A 103 -23.52 -22.58 -21.44
CA VAL A 103 -24.34 -23.37 -20.51
C VAL A 103 -23.48 -24.35 -19.73
N VAL A 104 -22.57 -25.07 -20.40
CA VAL A 104 -21.68 -26.03 -19.74
C VAL A 104 -20.68 -25.31 -18.82
N ALA A 105 -20.13 -24.18 -19.25
CA ALA A 105 -19.25 -23.34 -18.44
C ALA A 105 -19.97 -22.79 -17.20
N PHE A 106 -21.23 -22.38 -17.33
CA PHE A 106 -22.06 -21.98 -16.19
C PHE A 106 -22.14 -23.09 -15.13
N PHE A 107 -22.41 -24.33 -15.54
CA PHE A 107 -22.44 -25.48 -14.63
C PHE A 107 -21.06 -25.86 -14.07
N LEU A 108 -19.98 -25.65 -14.80
CA LEU A 108 -18.62 -25.81 -14.26
C LEU A 108 -18.38 -24.87 -13.05
N GLY A 109 -19.14 -23.77 -12.98
CA GLY A 109 -19.20 -22.86 -11.85
C GLY A 109 -19.58 -23.49 -10.50
N ILE A 110 -20.20 -24.67 -10.48
CA ILE A 110 -20.44 -25.45 -9.25
C ILE A 110 -19.14 -25.59 -8.45
N ALA A 111 -17.99 -25.73 -9.12
CA ALA A 111 -16.69 -25.86 -8.50
C ALA A 111 -16.32 -24.65 -7.63
N GLY A 112 -16.78 -23.44 -7.99
CA GLY A 112 -16.54 -22.21 -7.22
C GLY A 112 -17.26 -22.15 -5.87
N SER A 113 -18.24 -23.04 -5.64
CA SER A 113 -18.96 -23.18 -4.36
C SER A 113 -18.22 -24.07 -3.35
N SER A 114 -17.21 -24.83 -3.79
CA SER A 114 -16.33 -25.64 -2.93
C SER A 114 -15.70 -24.85 -1.78
N PHE A 115 -15.43 -23.55 -2.00
CA PHE A 115 -14.92 -22.65 -0.97
C PHE A 115 -15.80 -22.63 0.29
N ALA A 116 -17.12 -22.46 0.13
CA ALA A 116 -18.05 -22.36 1.25
C ALA A 116 -18.14 -23.67 2.03
N VAL A 117 -18.24 -24.79 1.31
CA VAL A 117 -18.29 -26.15 1.88
C VAL A 117 -17.02 -26.43 2.69
N GLY A 118 -15.84 -26.15 2.13
CA GLY A 118 -14.59 -26.46 2.80
C GLY A 118 -14.23 -25.51 3.95
N VAL A 119 -14.65 -24.23 3.93
CA VAL A 119 -14.54 -23.35 5.10
C VAL A 119 -15.32 -23.92 6.28
N GLY A 120 -16.58 -24.34 6.05
CA GLY A 120 -17.39 -25.00 7.06
C GLY A 120 -16.80 -26.33 7.53
N PHE A 121 -16.26 -27.13 6.60
CA PHE A 121 -15.61 -28.39 6.90
C PHE A 121 -14.37 -28.23 7.78
N VAL A 122 -13.43 -27.35 7.40
CA VAL A 122 -12.12 -27.19 8.06
C VAL A 122 -12.23 -26.44 9.39
N SER A 123 -12.96 -25.31 9.44
CA SER A 123 -13.02 -24.47 10.65
C SER A 123 -13.52 -25.23 11.88
N ARG A 124 -14.39 -26.23 11.69
CA ARG A 124 -14.96 -27.05 12.77
C ARG A 124 -13.97 -28.00 13.44
N TRP A 125 -12.83 -28.27 12.82
CA TRP A 125 -11.78 -29.11 13.39
C TRP A 125 -10.81 -28.36 14.31
N PHE A 126 -10.82 -27.03 14.26
CA PHE A 126 -9.90 -26.18 15.00
C PHE A 126 -10.62 -25.29 16.02
N PRO A 127 -10.00 -25.00 17.18
CA PRO A 127 -10.52 -24.03 18.13
C PRO A 127 -10.40 -22.60 17.57
N PRO A 128 -11.23 -21.63 18.02
CA PRO A 128 -11.31 -20.28 17.45
C PRO A 128 -9.96 -19.57 17.26
N GLU A 129 -9.02 -19.79 18.17
CA GLU A 129 -7.69 -19.16 18.18
C GLU A 129 -6.81 -19.67 17.02
N LYS A 130 -7.04 -20.90 16.54
CA LYS A 130 -6.29 -21.55 15.44
C LYS A 130 -7.04 -21.56 14.11
N GLN A 131 -8.32 -21.17 14.10
CA GLN A 131 -9.14 -21.17 12.88
C GLN A 131 -8.57 -20.25 11.79
N GLY A 132 -8.00 -19.10 12.16
CA GLY A 132 -7.38 -18.19 11.19
C GLY A 132 -6.25 -18.84 10.39
N GLY A 133 -5.34 -19.55 11.06
CA GLY A 133 -4.23 -20.27 10.41
C GLY A 133 -4.72 -21.43 9.55
N ALA A 134 -5.66 -22.24 10.07
CA ALA A 134 -6.23 -23.37 9.33
C ALA A 134 -6.99 -22.92 8.07
N LEU A 135 -7.79 -21.86 8.15
CA LEU A 135 -8.49 -21.28 7.01
C LEU A 135 -7.53 -20.60 6.02
N GLY A 136 -6.40 -20.08 6.50
CA GLY A 136 -5.31 -19.60 5.65
C GLY A 136 -4.69 -20.71 4.80
N ILE A 137 -4.36 -21.85 5.41
CA ILE A 137 -3.84 -23.04 4.71
C ILE A 137 -4.88 -23.59 3.74
N TYR A 138 -6.14 -23.69 4.16
CA TYR A 138 -7.23 -24.09 3.27
C TYR A 138 -7.33 -23.16 2.05
N GLY A 139 -7.18 -21.84 2.26
CA GLY A 139 -7.15 -20.85 1.19
C GLY A 139 -6.03 -21.05 0.16
N LEU A 140 -4.96 -21.79 0.48
CA LEU A 140 -3.91 -22.14 -0.49
C LEU A 140 -4.44 -22.99 -1.65
N GLY A 141 -5.59 -23.67 -1.51
CA GLY A 141 -6.17 -24.41 -2.64
C GLY A 141 -6.55 -23.53 -3.83
N ASN A 142 -6.58 -22.20 -3.71
CA ASN A 142 -6.61 -21.31 -4.87
C ASN A 142 -5.47 -21.57 -5.88
N ILE A 143 -4.35 -22.16 -5.42
CA ILE A 143 -3.23 -22.58 -6.28
C ILE A 143 -3.65 -23.56 -7.38
N GLY A 144 -4.74 -24.30 -7.20
CA GLY A 144 -5.29 -25.19 -8.22
C GLY A 144 -5.66 -24.43 -9.50
N GLN A 145 -6.20 -23.22 -9.37
CA GLN A 145 -6.46 -22.35 -10.52
C GLN A 145 -5.17 -21.94 -11.23
N SER A 146 -4.13 -21.55 -10.48
CA SER A 146 -2.81 -21.26 -11.04
C SER A 146 -2.23 -22.47 -11.79
N ALA A 147 -2.36 -23.65 -11.20
CA ALA A 147 -1.91 -24.90 -11.80
C ALA A 147 -2.66 -25.18 -13.12
N ALA A 148 -3.97 -24.96 -13.17
CA ALA A 148 -4.74 -25.13 -14.41
C ALA A 148 -4.35 -24.13 -15.51
N VAL A 149 -4.16 -22.86 -15.16
CA VAL A 149 -3.76 -21.79 -16.10
C VAL A 149 -2.32 -21.98 -16.61
N PHE A 150 -1.43 -22.54 -15.77
CA PHE A 150 -0.04 -22.81 -16.12
C PHE A 150 0.16 -24.17 -16.82
N LEU A 151 -0.20 -25.26 -16.14
CA LEU A 151 0.02 -26.63 -16.63
C LEU A 151 -0.94 -27.00 -17.76
N GLY A 152 -2.15 -26.42 -17.79
CA GLY A 152 -3.17 -26.76 -18.78
C GLY A 152 -2.67 -26.60 -20.22
N PRO A 153 -2.24 -25.40 -20.65
CA PRO A 153 -1.69 -25.18 -21.99
C PRO A 153 -0.42 -26.00 -22.28
N LEU A 154 0.45 -26.18 -21.27
CA LEU A 154 1.69 -26.95 -21.42
C LEU A 154 1.42 -28.43 -21.71
N LEU A 155 0.54 -29.05 -20.92
CA LEU A 155 0.15 -30.44 -21.10
C LEU A 155 -0.67 -30.61 -22.38
N ALA A 156 -1.53 -29.64 -22.72
CA ALA A 156 -2.31 -29.68 -23.95
C ALA A 156 -1.44 -29.66 -25.22
N ALA A 157 -0.23 -29.12 -25.17
CA ALA A 157 0.72 -29.18 -26.29
C ALA A 157 1.19 -30.62 -26.59
N VAL A 158 1.16 -31.52 -25.61
CA VAL A 158 1.60 -32.92 -25.74
C VAL A 158 0.42 -33.86 -25.95
N VAL A 159 -0.63 -33.73 -25.14
CA VAL A 159 -1.75 -34.69 -25.12
C VAL A 159 -3.05 -34.16 -25.71
N GLY A 160 -3.08 -32.89 -26.14
CA GLY A 160 -4.28 -32.23 -26.66
C GLY A 160 -5.20 -31.68 -25.57
N TRP A 161 -5.79 -30.51 -25.80
CA TRP A 161 -6.62 -29.79 -24.82
C TRP A 161 -7.87 -30.58 -24.38
N GLN A 162 -8.47 -31.37 -25.28
CA GLN A 162 -9.66 -32.18 -24.98
C GLN A 162 -9.37 -33.22 -23.89
N ASN A 163 -8.18 -33.83 -23.94
CA ASN A 163 -7.75 -34.84 -22.98
C ASN A 163 -7.45 -34.23 -21.59
N ILE A 164 -7.11 -32.95 -21.51
CA ILE A 164 -6.96 -32.24 -20.22
C ILE A 164 -8.30 -32.14 -19.49
N PHE A 165 -9.37 -31.79 -20.19
CA PHE A 165 -10.72 -31.73 -19.61
C PHE A 165 -11.24 -33.12 -19.19
N ARG A 166 -11.03 -34.15 -20.03
CA ARG A 166 -11.39 -35.54 -19.70
C ARG A 166 -10.58 -36.06 -18.50
N GLY A 167 -9.28 -35.78 -18.46
CA GLY A 167 -8.41 -36.13 -17.34
C GLY A 167 -8.82 -35.43 -16.04
N MET A 168 -9.22 -34.16 -16.11
CA MET A 168 -9.75 -33.43 -14.94
C MET A 168 -11.07 -34.02 -14.44
N ALA A 169 -11.97 -34.41 -15.34
CA ALA A 169 -13.22 -35.09 -14.96
C ALA A 169 -12.94 -36.43 -14.25
N ALA A 170 -12.02 -37.24 -14.77
CA ALA A 170 -11.59 -38.48 -14.13
C ALA A 170 -10.96 -38.22 -12.76
N LEU A 171 -10.07 -37.23 -12.65
CA LEU A 171 -9.44 -36.82 -11.39
C LEU A 171 -10.47 -36.38 -10.34
N LEU A 172 -11.48 -35.60 -10.73
CA LEU A 172 -12.56 -35.16 -9.83
C LEU A 172 -13.37 -36.34 -9.29
N ILE A 173 -13.68 -37.34 -10.12
CA ILE A 173 -14.43 -38.54 -9.70
C ILE A 173 -13.57 -39.38 -8.74
N LEU A 174 -12.33 -39.70 -9.14
CA LEU A 174 -11.40 -40.52 -8.35
C LEU A 174 -11.08 -39.86 -7.00
N TRP A 175 -10.78 -38.57 -7.02
CA TRP A 175 -10.51 -37.81 -5.81
C TRP A 175 -11.78 -37.60 -4.97
N GLY A 176 -12.94 -37.43 -5.60
CA GLY A 176 -14.23 -37.35 -4.91
C GLY A 176 -14.54 -38.60 -4.10
N LEU A 177 -14.31 -39.79 -4.70
CA LEU A 177 -14.42 -41.07 -4.02
C LEU A 177 -13.37 -41.21 -2.90
N THR A 178 -12.12 -40.89 -3.19
CA THR A 178 -11.03 -40.92 -2.21
C THR A 178 -11.34 -40.02 -1.00
N PHE A 179 -11.82 -38.81 -1.25
CA PHE A 179 -12.22 -37.88 -0.20
C PHE A 179 -13.40 -38.44 0.61
N TYR A 180 -14.42 -39.01 -0.02
CA TYR A 180 -15.55 -39.62 0.68
C TYR A 180 -15.12 -40.74 1.64
N LEU A 181 -14.17 -41.58 1.22
CA LEU A 181 -13.64 -42.69 2.00
C LEU A 181 -12.73 -42.23 3.15
N LEU A 182 -11.89 -41.21 2.92
CA LEU A 182 -10.85 -40.78 3.87
C LEU A 182 -11.27 -39.64 4.80
N ALA A 183 -12.16 -38.74 4.33
CA ALA A 183 -12.60 -37.59 5.11
C ALA A 183 -13.59 -38.00 6.20
N ARG A 184 -13.62 -37.25 7.31
CA ARG A 184 -14.59 -37.42 8.39
C ARG A 184 -15.24 -36.07 8.70
N ASN A 185 -16.47 -36.07 9.21
CA ASN A 185 -17.11 -34.85 9.71
C ASN A 185 -16.61 -34.54 11.13
N SER A 186 -16.52 -33.26 11.48
CA SER A 186 -16.18 -32.84 12.85
C SER A 186 -17.28 -33.28 13.82
N PRO A 187 -16.94 -33.68 15.06
CA PRO A 187 -17.91 -34.03 16.09
C PRO A 187 -18.76 -32.84 16.57
N LYS A 188 -18.39 -31.60 16.22
CA LYS A 188 -19.17 -30.40 16.58
C LYS A 188 -20.42 -30.29 15.69
N THR A 189 -21.59 -30.53 16.28
CA THR A 189 -22.89 -30.34 15.62
C THR A 189 -23.28 -28.87 15.57
N VAL A 190 -23.68 -28.39 14.40
CA VAL A 190 -24.21 -27.03 14.20
C VAL A 190 -25.72 -27.13 14.04
N ARG A 191 -26.48 -26.22 14.68
CA ARG A 191 -27.91 -26.07 14.35
C ARG A 191 -28.03 -25.45 12.97
N PRO A 192 -28.69 -26.10 11.99
CA PRO A 192 -28.87 -25.53 10.66
C PRO A 192 -29.64 -24.21 10.77
N ALA A 193 -29.07 -23.12 10.27
CA ALA A 193 -29.80 -21.86 10.16
C ALA A 193 -30.82 -21.97 9.01
N GLY A 194 -32.05 -21.50 9.24
CA GLY A 194 -33.09 -21.48 8.21
C GLY A 194 -32.88 -20.33 7.22
N PHE A 195 -33.20 -20.55 5.94
CA PHE A 195 -33.07 -19.53 4.88
C PHE A 195 -33.80 -18.22 5.23
N GLY A 196 -34.99 -18.31 5.87
CA GLY A 196 -35.75 -17.15 6.34
C GLY A 196 -35.02 -16.32 7.41
N SER A 197 -34.41 -16.97 8.40
CA SER A 197 -33.62 -16.28 9.44
C SER A 197 -32.38 -15.60 8.88
N MET A 198 -31.75 -16.18 7.85
CA MET A 198 -30.65 -15.57 7.12
C MET A 198 -31.11 -14.32 6.36
N LEU A 199 -32.21 -14.41 5.60
CA LEU A 199 -32.72 -13.27 4.83
C LEU A 199 -33.11 -12.09 5.73
N GLN A 200 -33.73 -12.38 6.88
CA GLN A 200 -34.13 -11.39 7.88
C GLN A 200 -32.92 -10.70 8.54
N LEU A 201 -31.84 -11.44 8.80
CA LEU A 201 -30.61 -10.85 9.32
C LEU A 201 -29.96 -9.91 8.29
N LEU A 202 -29.89 -10.36 7.03
CA LEU A 202 -29.26 -9.60 5.96
C LEU A 202 -30.04 -8.33 5.59
N SER A 203 -31.36 -8.34 5.72
CA SER A 203 -32.18 -7.14 5.47
C SER A 203 -32.05 -6.10 6.59
N ARG A 204 -31.74 -6.52 7.82
CA ARG A 204 -31.63 -5.63 8.99
C ARG A 204 -30.23 -5.01 9.12
N GLU A 205 -29.18 -5.81 8.90
CA GLU A 205 -27.80 -5.42 9.22
C GLU A 205 -27.07 -4.75 8.04
N ARG A 206 -27.20 -3.43 7.92
CA ARG A 206 -26.56 -2.62 6.85
C ARG A 206 -25.03 -2.78 6.78
N LEU A 207 -24.37 -3.07 7.90
CA LEU A 207 -22.91 -3.27 7.95
C LEU A 207 -22.46 -4.52 7.19
N SER A 208 -23.30 -5.55 7.08
CA SER A 208 -23.00 -6.78 6.33
C SER A 208 -22.83 -6.50 4.84
N TRP A 209 -23.65 -5.59 4.28
CA TRP A 209 -23.56 -5.14 2.90
C TRP A 209 -22.30 -4.31 2.63
N VAL A 210 -21.88 -3.48 3.60
CA VAL A 210 -20.64 -2.70 3.47
C VAL A 210 -19.41 -3.62 3.43
N LEU A 211 -19.36 -4.63 4.31
CA LEU A 211 -18.30 -5.65 4.26
C LEU A 211 -18.35 -6.47 2.96
N SER A 212 -19.56 -6.75 2.47
CA SER A 212 -19.77 -7.43 1.19
C SER A 212 -19.24 -6.61 0.02
N LEU A 213 -19.42 -5.29 0.01
CA LEU A 213 -18.84 -4.39 -1.00
C LEU A 213 -17.31 -4.35 -0.94
N PHE A 214 -16.73 -4.37 0.27
CA PHE A 214 -15.27 -4.47 0.41
C PHE A 214 -14.72 -5.78 -0.14
N TYR A 215 -15.44 -6.88 0.11
CA TYR A 215 -15.07 -8.19 -0.41
C TYR A 215 -15.36 -8.33 -1.91
N PHE A 216 -16.38 -7.65 -2.43
CA PHE A 216 -16.67 -7.53 -3.86
C PHE A 216 -15.48 -6.94 -4.60
N LEU A 217 -14.84 -5.87 -4.10
CA LEU A 217 -13.64 -5.33 -4.73
C LEU A 217 -12.41 -6.23 -4.52
N THR A 218 -12.15 -6.66 -3.28
CA THR A 218 -10.91 -7.38 -2.95
C THR A 218 -10.90 -8.80 -3.55
N PHE A 219 -11.88 -9.62 -3.21
CA PHE A 219 -11.96 -10.99 -3.72
C PHE A 219 -12.46 -11.02 -5.15
N GLY A 220 -13.46 -10.20 -5.49
CA GLY A 220 -13.95 -10.12 -6.86
C GLY A 220 -12.91 -9.60 -7.83
N GLY A 221 -12.13 -8.57 -7.44
CA GLY A 221 -10.99 -8.11 -8.23
C GLY A 221 -9.92 -9.20 -8.39
N PHE A 222 -9.58 -9.92 -7.33
CA PHE A 222 -8.69 -11.10 -7.42
C PHE A 222 -9.21 -12.13 -8.42
N VAL A 223 -10.49 -12.50 -8.33
CA VAL A 223 -11.11 -13.49 -9.25
C VAL A 223 -11.10 -12.96 -10.68
N ALA A 224 -11.55 -11.73 -10.92
CA ALA A 224 -11.60 -11.12 -12.24
C ALA A 224 -10.24 -11.12 -12.94
N PHE A 225 -9.18 -10.69 -12.24
CA PHE A 225 -7.83 -10.75 -12.78
C PHE A 225 -7.37 -12.20 -12.98
N SER A 226 -7.61 -13.09 -12.01
CA SER A 226 -7.17 -14.48 -12.13
C SER A 226 -7.75 -15.23 -13.34
N ILE A 227 -8.95 -14.86 -13.81
CA ILE A 227 -9.63 -15.52 -14.95
C ILE A 227 -9.44 -14.80 -16.29
N TYR A 228 -9.24 -13.48 -16.29
CA TYR A 228 -9.19 -12.69 -17.52
C TYR A 228 -7.78 -12.19 -17.89
N LEU A 229 -6.84 -12.18 -16.93
CA LEU A 229 -5.47 -11.73 -17.17
C LEU A 229 -4.73 -12.50 -18.28
N PRO A 230 -4.90 -13.83 -18.48
CA PRO A 230 -4.26 -14.53 -19.60
C PRO A 230 -4.72 -13.99 -20.97
N VAL A 231 -6.03 -13.74 -21.11
CA VAL A 231 -6.63 -13.16 -22.31
C VAL A 231 -6.06 -11.76 -22.53
N LEU A 232 -6.14 -10.91 -21.51
CA LEU A 232 -5.65 -9.53 -21.56
C LEU A 232 -4.16 -9.43 -21.94
N LEU A 233 -3.32 -10.32 -21.40
CA LEU A 233 -1.89 -10.36 -21.69
C LEU A 233 -1.56 -10.79 -23.13
N LYS A 234 -2.33 -11.73 -23.69
CA LYS A 234 -2.25 -12.08 -25.12
C LYS A 234 -2.71 -10.89 -25.99
N ASP A 235 -3.80 -10.28 -25.58
CA ASP A 235 -4.55 -9.29 -26.34
C ASP A 235 -3.90 -7.89 -26.41
N GLU A 236 -3.26 -7.44 -25.33
CA GLU A 236 -2.60 -6.13 -25.23
C GLU A 236 -1.11 -6.21 -25.57
N PHE A 237 -0.44 -7.33 -25.28
CA PHE A 237 1.02 -7.46 -25.40
C PHE A 237 1.49 -8.58 -26.33
N GLY A 238 0.58 -9.30 -26.99
CA GLY A 238 0.93 -10.34 -27.97
C GLY A 238 1.64 -11.56 -27.37
N LEU A 239 1.51 -11.80 -26.06
CA LEU A 239 2.21 -12.92 -25.40
C LEU A 239 1.68 -14.28 -25.85
N LYS A 240 2.57 -15.27 -25.89
CA LYS A 240 2.20 -16.67 -26.09
C LYS A 240 1.31 -17.14 -24.92
N PRO A 241 0.34 -18.05 -25.16
CA PRO A 241 -0.57 -18.53 -24.11
C PRO A 241 0.13 -19.08 -22.87
N ALA A 242 1.26 -19.78 -23.05
CA ALA A 242 2.06 -20.29 -21.94
C ALA A 242 2.67 -19.16 -21.07
N ASP A 243 3.23 -18.12 -21.70
CA ASP A 243 3.83 -16.98 -21.00
C ASP A 243 2.78 -16.15 -20.26
N ALA A 244 1.62 -15.92 -20.90
CA ALA A 244 0.48 -15.25 -20.30
C ALA A 244 -0.09 -16.05 -19.10
N GLY A 245 -0.13 -17.38 -19.23
CA GLY A 245 -0.51 -18.29 -18.16
C GLY A 245 0.47 -18.25 -16.98
N PHE A 246 1.77 -18.29 -17.25
CA PHE A 246 2.82 -18.20 -16.22
C PHE A 246 2.75 -16.90 -15.40
N ARG A 247 2.59 -15.76 -16.09
CA ARG A 247 2.45 -14.45 -15.41
C ARG A 247 1.17 -14.37 -14.58
N THR A 248 0.08 -14.96 -15.08
CA THR A 248 -1.18 -15.04 -14.32
C THR A 248 -1.05 -15.94 -13.10
N ALA A 249 -0.33 -17.06 -13.20
CA ALA A 249 -0.02 -17.91 -12.06
C ALA A 249 0.75 -17.13 -10.98
N GLY A 250 1.75 -16.33 -11.38
CA GLY A 250 2.47 -15.43 -10.48
C GLY A 250 1.56 -14.43 -9.75
N PHE A 251 0.62 -13.81 -10.46
CA PHE A 251 -0.40 -12.94 -9.85
C PHE A 251 -1.22 -13.68 -8.77
N VAL A 252 -1.73 -14.86 -9.10
CA VAL A 252 -2.61 -15.63 -8.19
C VAL A 252 -1.84 -16.13 -6.97
N VAL A 253 -0.61 -16.61 -7.14
CA VAL A 253 0.26 -17.05 -6.04
C VAL A 253 0.55 -15.88 -5.10
N LEU A 254 0.96 -14.73 -5.63
CA LEU A 254 1.24 -13.54 -4.84
C LEU A 254 0.01 -13.08 -4.04
N ALA A 255 -1.15 -13.00 -4.70
CA ALA A 255 -2.41 -12.62 -4.02
C ALA A 255 -2.82 -13.62 -2.93
N THR A 256 -2.60 -14.92 -3.17
CA THR A 256 -2.91 -15.99 -2.22
C THR A 256 -2.00 -15.91 -1.00
N LEU A 257 -0.70 -15.68 -1.18
CA LEU A 257 0.25 -15.50 -0.08
C LEU A 257 0.05 -14.19 0.69
N ALA A 258 -0.41 -13.13 0.01
CA ALA A 258 -0.73 -11.86 0.64
C ALA A 258 -1.95 -11.92 1.56
N ARG A 259 -2.84 -12.90 1.39
CA ARG A 259 -4.06 -13.04 2.21
C ARG A 259 -3.77 -13.33 3.69
N PRO A 260 -2.96 -14.34 4.07
CA PRO A 260 -2.51 -14.50 5.45
C PRO A 260 -1.80 -13.27 6.01
N LEU A 261 -0.96 -12.61 5.21
CA LEU A 261 -0.25 -11.39 5.61
C LEU A 261 -1.23 -10.25 5.95
N GLY A 262 -2.25 -10.04 5.13
CA GLY A 262 -3.29 -9.05 5.38
C GLY A 262 -4.12 -9.35 6.64
N GLY A 263 -4.42 -10.63 6.90
CA GLY A 263 -5.08 -11.06 8.13
C GLY A 263 -4.22 -10.82 9.38
N TRP A 264 -2.96 -11.23 9.34
CA TRP A 264 -1.98 -10.98 10.42
C TRP A 264 -1.79 -9.48 10.66
N LEU A 265 -1.71 -8.68 9.60
CA LEU A 265 -1.59 -7.23 9.73
C LEU A 265 -2.87 -6.63 10.34
N ALA A 266 -4.04 -7.12 9.94
CA ALA A 266 -5.33 -6.73 10.51
C ALA A 266 -5.43 -7.06 12.01
N ASP A 267 -4.79 -8.15 12.47
CA ASP A 267 -4.70 -8.46 13.91
C ASP A 267 -3.85 -7.43 14.68
N LYS A 268 -2.80 -6.88 14.06
CA LYS A 268 -1.85 -5.98 14.74
C LYS A 268 -2.22 -4.51 14.69
N ILE A 269 -2.71 -4.03 13.54
CA ILE A 269 -3.01 -2.60 13.32
C ILE A 269 -4.50 -2.30 13.06
N GLY A 270 -5.33 -3.36 13.06
CA GLY A 270 -6.77 -3.38 12.87
C GLY A 270 -7.23 -3.42 11.42
N GLY A 271 -8.29 -4.20 11.15
CA GLY A 271 -8.76 -4.52 9.81
C GLY A 271 -9.22 -3.31 8.99
N ALA A 272 -9.85 -2.31 9.60
CA ALA A 272 -10.32 -1.13 8.88
C ALA A 272 -9.14 -0.30 8.33
N ARG A 273 -8.02 -0.24 9.04
CA ARG A 273 -6.82 0.44 8.52
C ARG A 273 -6.15 -0.29 7.40
N VAL A 274 -6.03 -1.61 7.51
CA VAL A 274 -5.48 -2.43 6.43
C VAL A 274 -6.31 -2.22 5.17
N LEU A 275 -7.64 -2.28 5.28
CA LEU A 275 -8.52 -1.99 4.13
C LEU A 275 -8.38 -0.57 3.60
N HIS A 276 -8.22 0.44 4.45
CA HIS A 276 -8.00 1.81 3.98
C HIS A 276 -6.70 1.94 3.18
N GLY A 277 -5.61 1.32 3.67
CA GLY A 277 -4.33 1.23 2.96
C GLY A 277 -4.43 0.45 1.65
N VAL A 278 -5.13 -0.69 1.65
CA VAL A 278 -5.42 -1.49 0.46
C VAL A 278 -6.15 -0.66 -0.59
N PHE A 279 -7.25 -0.01 -0.24
CA PHE A 279 -8.03 0.76 -1.19
C PHE A 279 -7.29 1.99 -1.74
N LEU A 280 -6.52 2.69 -0.90
CA LEU A 280 -5.68 3.78 -1.39
C LEU A 280 -4.52 3.29 -2.26
N GLY A 281 -3.94 2.14 -1.93
CA GLY A 281 -2.84 1.54 -2.69
C GLY A 281 -3.27 0.98 -4.05
N VAL A 282 -4.49 0.45 -4.16
CA VAL A 282 -5.01 -0.07 -5.45
C VAL A 282 -5.12 1.04 -6.50
N ILE A 283 -5.34 2.29 -6.10
CA ILE A 283 -5.49 3.43 -7.02
C ILE A 283 -4.26 3.61 -7.93
N PRO A 284 -3.04 3.87 -7.42
CA PRO A 284 -1.87 4.04 -8.28
C PRO A 284 -1.54 2.79 -9.08
N PHE A 285 -1.72 1.58 -8.53
CA PHE A 285 -1.45 0.35 -9.28
C PHE A 285 -2.46 0.11 -10.41
N ALA A 286 -3.74 0.39 -10.18
CA ALA A 286 -4.75 0.36 -11.23
C ALA A 286 -4.44 1.38 -12.33
N LEU A 287 -4.02 2.61 -11.97
CA LEU A 287 -3.62 3.62 -12.95
C LEU A 287 -2.35 3.23 -13.73
N LEU A 288 -1.41 2.50 -13.13
CA LEU A 288 -0.28 1.93 -13.86
C LEU A 288 -0.72 0.88 -14.90
N MET A 289 -1.77 0.09 -14.60
CA MET A 289 -2.33 -0.87 -15.56
C MET A 289 -3.06 -0.19 -16.73
N SER A 290 -3.49 1.07 -16.58
CA SER A 290 -4.04 1.87 -17.67
C SER A 290 -3.00 2.24 -18.73
N TRP A 291 -1.71 2.15 -18.42
CA TRP A 291 -0.65 2.49 -19.35
C TRP A 291 -0.38 1.32 -20.31
N PRO A 292 -0.37 1.52 -21.64
CA PRO A 292 -0.21 0.46 -22.63
C PRO A 292 1.26 0.03 -22.79
N ALA A 293 1.91 -0.34 -21.67
CA ALA A 293 3.27 -0.87 -21.66
C ALA A 293 3.39 -2.01 -20.65
N MET A 294 4.16 -3.03 -21.03
CA MET A 294 4.25 -4.29 -20.28
C MET A 294 4.74 -4.09 -18.84
N LEU A 295 5.72 -3.22 -18.64
CA LEU A 295 6.34 -3.00 -17.33
C LEU A 295 5.39 -2.32 -16.32
N PRO A 296 4.80 -1.12 -16.59
CA PRO A 296 3.85 -0.52 -15.67
C PRO A 296 2.62 -1.41 -15.48
N PHE A 297 2.18 -2.12 -16.52
CA PHE A 297 1.10 -3.10 -16.40
C PHE A 297 1.44 -4.23 -15.42
N THR A 298 2.65 -4.80 -15.50
CA THR A 298 3.10 -5.89 -14.60
C THR A 298 3.18 -5.42 -13.15
N ILE A 299 3.75 -4.24 -12.92
CA ILE A 299 3.88 -3.66 -11.58
C ILE A 299 2.49 -3.33 -11.01
N GLY A 300 1.61 -2.77 -11.84
CA GLY A 300 0.21 -2.55 -11.51
C GLY A 300 -0.51 -3.84 -11.14
N ALA A 301 -0.39 -4.88 -11.97
CA ALA A 301 -1.01 -6.17 -11.74
C ALA A 301 -0.51 -6.85 -10.46
N LEU A 302 0.80 -6.93 -10.23
CA LEU A 302 1.36 -7.55 -9.02
C LEU A 302 1.09 -6.72 -7.75
N GLY A 303 1.12 -5.40 -7.85
CA GLY A 303 0.73 -4.50 -6.76
C GLY A 303 -0.75 -4.69 -6.38
N CYS A 304 -1.64 -4.74 -7.37
CA CYS A 304 -3.04 -5.11 -7.16
C CYS A 304 -3.18 -6.51 -6.57
N ALA A 305 -2.42 -7.51 -7.05
CA ALA A 305 -2.45 -8.87 -6.51
C ALA A 305 -2.19 -8.89 -5.00
N PHE A 306 -1.10 -8.23 -4.57
CA PHE A 306 -0.73 -8.15 -3.17
C PHE A 306 -1.77 -7.42 -2.32
N LEU A 307 -2.29 -6.29 -2.81
CA LEU A 307 -3.25 -5.48 -2.05
C LEU A 307 -4.64 -6.12 -1.99
N LEU A 308 -5.16 -6.65 -3.09
CA LEU A 308 -6.44 -7.35 -3.14
C LEU A 308 -6.38 -8.62 -2.28
N GLY A 309 -5.26 -9.36 -2.36
CA GLY A 309 -4.97 -10.50 -1.48
C GLY A 309 -4.98 -10.10 0.00
N SER A 310 -4.22 -9.07 0.38
CA SER A 310 -4.19 -8.54 1.75
C SER A 310 -5.57 -8.07 2.23
N GLY A 311 -6.35 -7.43 1.34
CA GLY A 311 -7.70 -6.98 1.59
C GLY A 311 -8.64 -8.14 1.94
N ASN A 312 -8.52 -9.28 1.25
CA ASN A 312 -9.30 -10.48 1.57
C ASN A 312 -9.10 -10.91 3.02
N GLY A 313 -7.84 -10.93 3.49
CA GLY A 313 -7.52 -11.25 4.89
C GLY A 313 -8.12 -10.26 5.87
N ALA A 314 -8.05 -8.96 5.55
CA ALA A 314 -8.57 -7.90 6.41
C ALA A 314 -10.10 -7.90 6.53
N VAL A 315 -10.85 -8.16 5.45
CA VAL A 315 -12.32 -8.29 5.51
C VAL A 315 -12.72 -9.47 6.40
N PHE A 316 -12.07 -10.62 6.24
CA PHE A 316 -12.35 -11.81 7.05
C PHE A 316 -12.00 -11.65 8.53
N LYS A 317 -11.18 -10.66 8.88
CA LYS A 317 -10.99 -10.27 10.28
C LYS A 317 -12.15 -9.44 10.82
N LEU A 318 -12.71 -8.54 10.01
CA LEU A 318 -13.80 -7.65 10.42
C LEU A 318 -15.13 -8.40 10.61
N VAL A 319 -15.42 -9.41 9.79
CA VAL A 319 -16.68 -10.18 9.90
C VAL A 319 -16.91 -10.76 11.31
N PRO A 320 -16.00 -11.56 11.89
CA PRO A 320 -16.20 -12.10 13.24
C PRO A 320 -16.10 -11.07 14.36
N GLN A 321 -15.45 -9.91 14.12
CA GLN A 321 -15.39 -8.82 15.10
C GLN A 321 -16.73 -8.11 15.26
N TYR A 322 -17.46 -7.89 14.15
CA TYR A 322 -18.72 -7.17 14.17
C TYR A 322 -19.94 -8.09 14.27
N PHE A 323 -19.83 -9.37 13.85
CA PHE A 323 -20.93 -10.34 13.85
C PHE A 323 -20.57 -11.66 14.56
N PRO A 324 -20.18 -11.63 15.85
CA PRO A 324 -19.66 -12.82 16.55
C PRO A 324 -20.69 -13.97 16.67
N LYS A 325 -21.99 -13.66 16.67
CA LYS A 325 -23.07 -14.66 16.79
C LYS A 325 -23.46 -15.29 15.45
N GLU A 326 -23.12 -14.66 14.34
CA GLU A 326 -23.68 -14.95 13.01
C GLU A 326 -22.60 -15.03 11.92
N VAL A 327 -21.38 -15.39 12.32
CA VAL A 327 -20.18 -15.41 11.45
C VAL A 327 -20.42 -16.22 10.18
N GLY A 328 -21.05 -17.39 10.27
CA GLY A 328 -21.30 -18.27 9.13
C GLY A 328 -22.21 -17.64 8.08
N THR A 329 -23.34 -17.08 8.51
CA THR A 329 -24.33 -16.43 7.66
C THR A 329 -23.76 -15.20 6.94
N VAL A 330 -23.09 -14.32 7.69
CA VAL A 330 -22.47 -13.11 7.12
C VAL A 330 -21.30 -13.47 6.21
N THR A 331 -20.48 -14.46 6.57
CA THR A 331 -19.41 -15.00 5.71
C THR A 331 -19.96 -15.56 4.40
N GLY A 332 -21.11 -16.25 4.45
CA GLY A 332 -21.81 -16.76 3.26
C GLY A 332 -22.21 -15.63 2.31
N LEU A 333 -22.87 -14.58 2.81
CA LEU A 333 -23.25 -13.42 2.00
C LEU A 333 -22.01 -12.70 1.45
N VAL A 334 -21.06 -12.35 2.32
CA VAL A 334 -19.83 -11.66 1.94
C VAL A 334 -19.11 -12.46 0.87
N GLY A 335 -19.00 -13.79 1.03
CA GLY A 335 -18.43 -14.69 0.05
C GLY A 335 -19.19 -14.75 -1.28
N ALA A 336 -20.53 -14.76 -1.27
CA ALA A 336 -21.35 -14.74 -2.48
C ALA A 336 -21.17 -13.42 -3.24
N MET A 337 -21.28 -12.28 -2.56
CA MET A 337 -21.06 -10.96 -3.13
C MET A 337 -19.63 -10.79 -3.65
N GLY A 338 -18.63 -11.28 -2.90
CA GLY A 338 -17.25 -11.36 -3.38
C GLY A 338 -17.12 -12.12 -4.69
N GLY A 339 -17.78 -13.27 -4.80
CA GLY A 339 -17.82 -14.05 -6.04
C GLY A 339 -18.41 -13.26 -7.21
N LEU A 340 -19.55 -12.59 -7.00
CA LEU A 340 -20.18 -11.73 -8.02
C LEU A 340 -19.24 -10.62 -8.51
N GLY A 341 -18.34 -10.11 -7.66
CA GLY A 341 -17.34 -9.13 -8.07
C GLY A 341 -16.33 -9.64 -9.11
N GLY A 342 -16.19 -10.95 -9.29
CA GLY A 342 -15.37 -11.55 -10.34
C GLY A 342 -16.04 -11.63 -11.71
N PHE A 343 -17.37 -11.47 -11.77
CA PHE A 343 -18.16 -11.60 -13.00
C PHE A 343 -18.17 -10.32 -13.85
N PHE A 344 -18.38 -9.16 -13.23
CA PHE A 344 -18.59 -7.89 -13.95
C PHE A 344 -17.32 -7.27 -14.57
N PRO A 345 -16.14 -7.25 -13.89
CA PRO A 345 -14.98 -6.55 -14.43
C PRO A 345 -14.47 -7.07 -15.78
N PRO A 346 -14.38 -8.40 -16.02
CA PRO A 346 -14.01 -8.93 -17.34
C PRO A 346 -14.97 -8.46 -18.45
N LEU A 347 -16.28 -8.44 -18.18
CA LEU A 347 -17.29 -7.98 -19.15
C LEU A 347 -17.12 -6.52 -19.52
N LEU A 348 -16.82 -5.66 -18.54
CA LEU A 348 -16.54 -4.24 -18.79
C LEU A 348 -15.27 -4.06 -19.64
N LEU A 349 -14.21 -4.81 -19.34
CA LEU A 349 -12.98 -4.79 -20.13
C LEU A 349 -13.20 -5.31 -21.56
N GLY A 350 -13.96 -6.39 -21.73
CA GLY A 350 -14.36 -6.91 -23.04
C GLY A 350 -15.17 -5.89 -23.84
N PHE A 351 -16.16 -5.26 -23.20
CA PHE A 351 -17.00 -4.22 -23.82
C PHE A 351 -16.17 -3.03 -24.30
N PHE A 352 -15.28 -2.49 -23.44
CA PHE A 352 -14.43 -1.37 -23.85
C PHE A 352 -13.48 -1.74 -24.99
N ARG A 353 -12.97 -2.96 -24.98
CA ARG A 353 -12.09 -3.47 -26.04
C ARG A 353 -12.82 -3.63 -27.37
N ASP A 354 -14.01 -4.22 -27.38
CA ASP A 354 -14.77 -4.38 -28.63
C ASP A 354 -15.29 -3.04 -29.18
N ARG A 355 -15.75 -2.14 -28.30
CA ARG A 355 -16.38 -0.89 -28.74
C ARG A 355 -15.39 0.22 -29.08
N PHE A 356 -14.28 0.29 -28.34
CA PHE A 356 -13.35 1.42 -28.39
C PHE A 356 -11.89 0.99 -28.61
N HIS A 357 -11.61 -0.31 -28.71
CA HIS A 357 -10.24 -0.86 -28.85
C HIS A 357 -9.28 -0.43 -27.74
N ILE A 358 -9.81 -0.16 -26.53
CA ILE A 358 -9.04 0.28 -25.35
C ILE A 358 -9.53 -0.46 -24.10
N VAL A 359 -8.63 -0.68 -23.14
CA VAL A 359 -8.95 -1.33 -21.85
C VAL A 359 -8.77 -0.43 -20.63
N TRP A 360 -8.08 0.70 -20.78
CA TRP A 360 -7.79 1.64 -19.70
C TRP A 360 -9.02 2.15 -18.91
N PRO A 361 -10.23 2.33 -19.52
CA PRO A 361 -11.38 2.79 -18.75
C PRO A 361 -11.81 1.81 -17.65
N GLY A 362 -11.58 0.50 -17.84
CA GLY A 362 -11.85 -0.50 -16.81
C GLY A 362 -10.94 -0.35 -15.58
N PHE A 363 -9.67 -0.02 -15.79
CA PHE A 363 -8.72 0.23 -14.69
C PHE A 363 -8.96 1.59 -14.02
N ALA A 364 -9.37 2.60 -14.78
CA ALA A 364 -9.83 3.87 -14.21
C ALA A 364 -11.07 3.67 -13.31
N LEU A 365 -12.01 2.82 -13.74
CA LEU A 365 -13.18 2.46 -12.92
C LEU A 365 -12.78 1.73 -11.64
N LEU A 366 -11.82 0.79 -11.72
CA LEU A 366 -11.25 0.12 -10.55
C LEU A 366 -10.67 1.13 -9.55
N ALA A 367 -9.90 2.11 -10.03
CA ALA A 367 -9.36 3.18 -9.19
C ALA A 367 -10.45 4.04 -8.54
N LEU A 368 -11.49 4.42 -9.30
CA LEU A 368 -12.63 5.20 -8.79
C LEU A 368 -13.43 4.44 -7.73
N VAL A 369 -13.77 3.17 -7.98
CA VAL A 369 -14.47 2.32 -7.01
C VAL A 369 -13.62 2.15 -5.75
N SER A 370 -12.31 1.92 -5.89
CA SER A 370 -11.40 1.82 -4.76
C SER A 370 -11.35 3.11 -3.93
N ALA A 371 -11.33 4.28 -4.57
CA ALA A 371 -11.40 5.57 -3.87
C ALA A 371 -12.72 5.76 -3.12
N ALA A 372 -13.85 5.36 -3.73
CA ALA A 372 -15.17 5.40 -3.10
C ALA A 372 -15.25 4.48 -1.87
N LEU A 373 -14.75 3.24 -1.98
CA LEU A 373 -14.69 2.29 -0.86
C LEU A 373 -13.74 2.76 0.24
N SER A 374 -12.61 3.36 -0.11
CA SER A 374 -11.69 3.98 0.87
C SER A 374 -12.39 5.07 1.69
N ARG A 375 -13.18 5.93 1.02
CA ARG A 375 -13.97 6.99 1.68
C ARG A 375 -15.08 6.41 2.55
N MET A 376 -15.77 5.37 2.09
CA MET A 376 -16.80 4.66 2.86
C MET A 376 -16.21 4.00 4.12
N ASN A 377 -15.11 3.27 3.97
CA ASN A 377 -14.39 2.64 5.07
C ASN A 377 -13.91 3.67 6.11
N ASN A 378 -13.42 4.83 5.65
CA ASN A 378 -13.03 5.93 6.54
C ASN A 378 -14.19 6.41 7.42
N ARG A 379 -15.38 6.57 6.82
CA ARG A 379 -16.59 7.03 7.53
C ARG A 379 -17.16 5.99 8.49
N VAL A 380 -17.24 4.73 8.07
CA VAL A 380 -17.98 3.67 8.78
C VAL A 380 -17.12 2.97 9.83
N PHE A 381 -15.93 2.50 9.47
CA PHE A 381 -15.13 1.62 10.33
C PHE A 381 -13.90 2.31 10.91
N LEU A 382 -13.15 3.06 10.09
CA LEU A 382 -11.89 3.66 10.53
C LEU A 382 -12.11 4.71 11.63
N SER A 383 -13.14 5.54 11.51
CA SER A 383 -13.54 6.51 12.52
C SER A 383 -13.81 5.86 13.88
N ARG A 384 -14.57 4.76 13.90
CA ARG A 384 -14.89 3.97 15.09
C ARG A 384 -13.63 3.33 15.68
N GLN A 385 -12.76 2.79 14.83
CA GLN A 385 -11.51 2.18 15.27
C GLN A 385 -10.54 3.22 15.84
N GLU A 386 -10.40 4.40 15.23
CA GLU A 386 -9.61 5.51 15.78
C GLU A 386 -10.13 5.94 17.15
N THR A 387 -11.46 6.00 17.33
CA THR A 387 -12.06 6.33 18.62
C THR A 387 -11.74 5.28 19.69
N ALA A 388 -11.86 3.99 19.37
CA ALA A 388 -11.58 2.90 20.29
C ALA A 388 -10.11 2.84 20.72
N GLU A 389 -9.19 3.23 19.85
CA GLU A 389 -7.76 3.24 20.18
C GLU A 389 -7.33 4.32 21.14
N PHE A 390 -8.13 5.37 21.34
CA PHE A 390 -7.86 6.34 22.40
C PHE A 390 -8.00 5.71 23.80
N ALA A 391 -8.70 4.58 23.92
CA ALA A 391 -8.84 3.83 25.17
C ALA A 391 -7.72 2.79 25.39
N LEU A 392 -6.79 2.61 24.44
CA LEU A 392 -5.71 1.63 24.59
C LEU A 392 -4.64 2.10 25.58
N PRO A 393 -4.07 1.17 26.40
CA PRO A 393 -2.88 1.45 27.18
C PRO A 393 -1.72 1.98 26.33
N ALA A 394 -0.96 2.95 26.86
CA ALA A 394 0.12 3.63 26.13
C ALA A 394 1.20 2.69 25.57
N ALA A 395 1.45 1.54 26.22
CA ALA A 395 2.39 0.53 25.73
C ALA A 395 1.92 -0.11 24.41
N LEU A 396 0.65 -0.54 24.35
CA LEU A 396 0.07 -1.16 23.17
C LEU A 396 -0.07 -0.15 22.01
N ALA A 397 -0.44 1.09 22.32
CA ALA A 397 -0.51 2.17 21.33
C ALA A 397 0.87 2.44 20.69
N ARG A 398 1.95 2.48 21.49
CA ARG A 398 3.32 2.65 21.00
C ARG A 398 3.77 1.51 20.09
N THR A 399 3.48 0.26 20.47
CA THR A 399 3.82 -0.91 19.64
C THR A 399 3.07 -0.88 18.31
N ALA A 400 1.77 -0.59 18.34
CA ALA A 400 0.98 -0.47 17.12
C ALA A 400 1.51 0.65 16.20
N ASP A 401 1.87 1.81 16.76
CA ASP A 401 2.42 2.92 15.98
C ASP A 401 3.79 2.61 15.35
N ARG A 402 4.66 1.85 16.03
CA ARG A 402 5.94 1.37 15.45
C ARG A 402 5.70 0.42 14.28
N ILE A 403 4.79 -0.55 14.44
CA ILE A 403 4.43 -1.48 13.35
C ILE A 403 3.85 -0.70 12.16
N ARG A 404 2.96 0.26 12.40
CA ARG A 404 2.39 1.13 11.35
C ARG A 404 3.48 1.91 10.62
N ALA A 405 4.45 2.46 11.34
CA ALA A 405 5.57 3.16 10.74
C ALA A 405 6.42 2.23 9.87
N GLY A 406 6.74 1.02 10.35
CA GLY A 406 7.49 0.01 9.59
C GLY A 406 6.79 -0.42 8.30
N VAL A 407 5.48 -0.67 8.37
CA VAL A 407 4.66 -1.04 7.20
C VAL A 407 4.63 0.10 6.19
N THR A 408 4.42 1.34 6.64
CA THR A 408 4.41 2.52 5.77
C THR A 408 5.77 2.72 5.11
N ALA A 409 6.86 2.61 5.87
CA ALA A 409 8.22 2.72 5.33
C ALA A 409 8.50 1.67 4.26
N THR A 410 8.17 0.41 4.53
CA THR A 410 8.37 -0.70 3.58
C THR A 410 7.57 -0.49 2.29
N PHE A 411 6.33 -0.02 2.39
CA PHE A 411 5.50 0.30 1.24
C PHE A 411 6.12 1.40 0.35
N PHE A 412 6.51 2.53 0.93
CA PHE A 412 7.12 3.64 0.16
C PHE A 412 8.50 3.28 -0.38
N THR A 413 9.28 2.48 0.33
CA THR A 413 10.55 1.94 -0.19
C THR A 413 10.30 1.01 -1.38
N GLY A 414 9.31 0.12 -1.30
CA GLY A 414 8.91 -0.72 -2.44
C GLY A 414 8.44 0.11 -3.64
N LEU A 415 7.70 1.19 -3.40
CA LEU A 415 7.29 2.14 -4.44
C LEU A 415 8.50 2.83 -5.09
N LEU A 416 9.50 3.24 -4.31
CA LEU A 416 10.74 3.81 -4.86
C LEU A 416 11.49 2.78 -5.71
N VAL A 417 11.65 1.55 -5.23
CA VAL A 417 12.31 0.48 -6.01
C VAL A 417 11.58 0.25 -7.33
N ALA A 418 10.24 0.18 -7.30
CA ALA A 418 9.44 0.07 -8.51
C ALA A 418 9.63 1.28 -9.44
N ALA A 419 9.67 2.50 -8.90
CA ALA A 419 9.88 3.73 -9.67
C ALA A 419 11.29 3.80 -10.30
N ILE A 420 12.33 3.28 -9.64
CA ILE A 420 13.68 3.15 -10.19
C ILE A 420 13.65 2.17 -11.38
N VAL A 421 13.07 0.98 -11.19
CA VAL A 421 13.00 -0.04 -12.26
C VAL A 421 12.18 0.46 -13.46
N VAL A 422 11.06 1.14 -13.23
CA VAL A 422 10.24 1.73 -14.30
C VAL A 422 10.99 2.85 -15.00
N GLY A 423 11.50 3.80 -14.23
CA GLY A 423 12.08 5.01 -14.79
C GLY A 423 13.40 4.76 -15.54
N SER A 424 14.15 3.74 -15.15
CA SER A 424 15.35 3.25 -15.85
C SER A 424 15.08 2.30 -17.02
N ARG A 425 13.80 2.08 -17.38
CA ARG A 425 13.36 1.15 -18.42
C ARG A 425 13.91 -0.27 -18.20
N ASN A 426 13.55 -0.86 -17.05
CA ASN A 426 14.03 -2.17 -16.62
C ASN A 426 15.56 -2.23 -16.47
N LEU A 427 16.12 -1.19 -15.83
CA LEU A 427 17.55 -1.03 -15.57
C LEU A 427 18.44 -0.90 -16.83
N GLN A 428 17.86 -0.70 -18.02
CA GLN A 428 18.62 -0.48 -19.25
C GLN A 428 19.42 0.82 -19.21
N ASN A 429 18.83 1.89 -18.67
CA ASN A 429 19.48 3.19 -18.51
C ASN A 429 20.14 3.34 -17.13
N PHE A 430 20.25 2.24 -16.38
CA PHE A 430 20.81 2.26 -15.03
C PHE A 430 22.33 2.07 -15.10
N ASP A 431 23.08 3.04 -14.56
CA ASP A 431 24.53 2.94 -14.48
C ASP A 431 24.95 1.99 -13.35
N ALA A 432 25.66 0.91 -13.70
CA ALA A 432 26.16 -0.07 -12.76
C ALA A 432 27.13 0.52 -11.71
N ALA A 433 27.85 1.60 -12.04
CA ALA A 433 28.70 2.31 -11.09
C ALA A 433 27.89 2.98 -9.96
N LEU A 434 26.59 3.24 -10.19
CA LEU A 434 25.71 3.92 -9.25
C LEU A 434 24.88 2.99 -8.34
N VAL A 435 25.06 1.66 -8.46
CA VAL A 435 24.32 0.65 -7.69
C VAL A 435 24.38 0.90 -6.19
N ILE A 436 25.56 1.19 -5.65
CA ILE A 436 25.74 1.33 -4.19
C ILE A 436 24.99 2.57 -3.66
N TYR A 437 24.97 3.67 -4.41
CA TYR A 437 24.18 4.85 -4.07
C TYR A 437 22.68 4.56 -4.07
N THR A 438 22.22 3.72 -5.01
CA THR A 438 20.83 3.27 -5.05
C THR A 438 20.47 2.48 -3.79
N PHE A 439 21.29 1.53 -3.35
CA PHE A 439 21.04 0.80 -2.11
C PHE A 439 21.03 1.71 -0.87
N ALA A 440 21.99 2.63 -0.77
CA ALA A 440 22.03 3.61 0.31
C ALA A 440 20.77 4.49 0.32
N THR A 441 20.27 4.88 -0.86
CA THR A 441 19.04 5.68 -1.01
C THR A 441 17.79 4.89 -0.64
N VAL A 442 17.70 3.61 -1.02
CA VAL A 442 16.60 2.70 -0.64
C VAL A 442 16.53 2.55 0.89
N PHE A 443 17.68 2.36 1.55
CA PHE A 443 17.77 2.30 3.01
C PHE A 443 17.38 3.64 3.65
N ALA A 444 17.96 4.75 3.17
CA ALA A 444 17.67 6.08 3.68
C ALA A 444 16.18 6.42 3.56
N THR A 445 15.54 6.03 2.45
CA THR A 445 14.10 6.21 2.23
C THR A 445 13.29 5.47 3.29
N TRP A 446 13.64 4.22 3.60
CA TRP A 446 12.96 3.45 4.65
C TRP A 446 13.10 4.15 6.01
N GLY A 447 14.32 4.53 6.38
CA GLY A 447 14.60 5.20 7.66
C GLY A 447 13.87 6.53 7.80
N VAL A 448 13.90 7.37 6.75
CA VAL A 448 13.22 8.67 6.71
C VAL A 448 11.71 8.49 6.84
N VAL A 449 11.11 7.61 6.03
CA VAL A 449 9.65 7.41 6.06
C VAL A 449 9.21 6.85 7.41
N TYR A 450 9.98 5.91 7.99
CA TYR A 450 9.71 5.38 9.33
C TYR A 450 9.73 6.49 10.38
N HIS A 451 10.83 7.25 10.45
CA HIS A 451 10.99 8.35 11.41
C HIS A 451 9.93 9.43 11.22
N TYR A 452 9.61 9.77 9.97
CA TYR A 452 8.58 10.75 9.63
C TYR A 452 7.19 10.29 10.09
N ARG A 453 6.87 9.02 9.85
CA ARG A 453 5.58 8.44 10.25
C ARG A 453 5.43 8.33 11.77
N VAL A 454 6.51 8.04 12.50
CA VAL A 454 6.54 8.09 13.97
C VAL A 454 6.38 9.53 14.46
N TRP A 455 7.12 10.47 13.86
CA TRP A 455 7.08 11.89 14.24
C TRP A 455 5.69 12.50 14.05
N ILE A 456 5.05 12.31 12.90
CA ILE A 456 3.70 12.80 12.62
C ILE A 456 2.63 12.06 13.43
N GLY A 457 2.96 10.85 13.90
CA GLY A 457 2.10 10.04 14.74
C GLY A 457 1.96 10.58 16.16
N LYS A 458 2.91 11.38 16.67
CA LYS A 458 2.84 11.91 18.04
C LYS A 458 1.60 12.80 18.22
N PRO A 459 0.93 12.78 19.39
CA PRO A 459 -0.30 13.55 19.61
C PRO A 459 -0.23 15.03 19.21
N PRO A 460 0.82 15.80 19.59
CA PRO A 460 0.87 17.23 19.25
C PRO A 460 1.03 17.49 17.75
N THR A 461 1.93 16.77 17.09
CA THR A 461 2.20 16.91 15.65
C THR A 461 1.02 16.43 14.81
N ARG A 462 0.34 15.37 15.25
CA ARG A 462 -0.89 14.85 14.62
C ARG A 462 -2.00 15.89 14.59
N VAL A 463 -2.16 16.68 15.66
CA VAL A 463 -3.16 17.77 15.71
C VAL A 463 -2.81 18.86 14.71
N TYR A 464 -1.57 19.35 14.69
CA TYR A 464 -1.14 20.35 13.69
C TYR A 464 -1.35 19.86 12.26
N TRP A 465 -1.04 18.60 11.98
CA TRP A 465 -1.25 18.01 10.67
C TRP A 465 -2.73 17.94 10.28
N LYS A 466 -3.59 17.42 11.17
CA LYS A 466 -5.05 17.33 10.92
C LYS A 466 -5.67 18.72 10.75
N ARG A 467 -5.31 19.69 11.61
CA ARG A 467 -5.80 21.07 11.52
C ARG A 467 -5.34 21.78 10.26
N GLY A 468 -4.07 21.60 9.85
CA GLY A 468 -3.56 22.16 8.61
C GLY A 468 -4.39 21.75 7.39
N TRP A 469 -4.71 20.45 7.27
CA TRP A 469 -5.57 19.95 6.19
C TRP A 469 -7.03 20.38 6.32
N GLN A 470 -7.58 20.46 7.53
CA GLN A 470 -8.95 20.96 7.75
C GLN A 470 -9.08 22.41 7.30
N LEU A 471 -8.14 23.27 7.70
CA LEU A 471 -8.12 24.68 7.35
C LEU A 471 -7.86 24.90 5.86
N PHE A 472 -6.96 24.11 5.25
CA PHE A 472 -6.75 24.13 3.80
C PHE A 472 -8.05 23.82 3.04
N ARG A 473 -8.80 22.79 3.45
CA ARG A 473 -10.07 22.43 2.82
C ARG A 473 -11.16 23.46 3.08
N ALA A 474 -11.22 24.02 4.29
CA ALA A 474 -12.18 25.06 4.65
C ALA A 474 -11.99 26.35 3.83
N ALA A 475 -10.75 26.68 3.46
CA ALA A 475 -10.45 27.82 2.59
C ALA A 475 -10.88 27.60 1.12
N GLY A 476 -11.20 26.37 0.71
CA GLY A 476 -11.44 25.99 -0.68
C GLY A 476 -10.15 25.70 -1.45
N ILE A 477 -10.24 24.82 -2.46
CA ILE A 477 -9.05 24.30 -3.20
C ILE A 477 -8.23 25.44 -3.82
N PHE A 478 -8.87 26.42 -4.45
CA PHE A 478 -8.17 27.51 -5.14
C PHE A 478 -7.42 28.42 -4.16
N ARG A 479 -8.12 29.04 -3.21
CA ARG A 479 -7.51 29.94 -2.21
C ARG A 479 -6.51 29.22 -1.32
N GLY A 480 -6.82 27.98 -0.92
CA GLY A 480 -5.94 27.13 -0.15
C GLY A 480 -4.62 26.85 -0.89
N THR A 481 -4.68 26.54 -2.19
CA THR A 481 -3.48 26.29 -3.01
C THR A 481 -2.64 27.55 -3.19
N LEU A 482 -3.26 28.70 -3.48
CA LEU A 482 -2.55 29.97 -3.60
C LEU A 482 -1.83 30.35 -2.30
N GLN A 483 -2.50 30.19 -1.16
CA GLN A 483 -1.90 30.46 0.15
C GLN A 483 -0.77 29.47 0.48
N LEU A 484 -0.91 28.20 0.11
CA LEU A 484 0.13 27.19 0.28
C LEU A 484 1.38 27.56 -0.54
N LEU A 485 1.21 27.94 -1.81
CA LEU A 485 2.31 28.39 -2.68
C LEU A 485 3.00 29.64 -2.13
N LYS A 486 2.23 30.64 -1.69
CA LYS A 486 2.78 31.83 -1.03
C LYS A 486 3.59 31.48 0.21
N ASN A 487 3.08 30.57 1.05
CA ASN A 487 3.79 30.11 2.24
C ASN A 487 5.06 29.33 1.89
N ALA A 488 5.03 28.48 0.86
CA ALA A 488 6.20 27.74 0.38
C ALA A 488 7.28 28.71 -0.14
N ALA A 489 6.91 29.66 -1.00
CA ALA A 489 7.81 30.66 -1.55
C ALA A 489 8.48 31.49 -0.45
N THR A 490 7.70 31.96 0.55
CA THR A 490 8.21 32.86 1.59
C THR A 490 8.95 32.15 2.73
N HIS A 491 8.49 30.98 3.16
CA HIS A 491 9.03 30.29 4.35
C HIS A 491 9.98 29.14 4.04
N ILE A 492 9.86 28.48 2.89
CA ILE A 492 10.75 27.38 2.48
C ILE A 492 11.86 27.90 1.56
N ALA A 493 11.51 28.51 0.43
CA ALA A 493 12.49 28.97 -0.56
C ALA A 493 13.23 30.24 -0.11
N ALA A 494 12.49 31.34 0.09
CA ALA A 494 13.09 32.64 0.44
C ALA A 494 13.50 32.73 1.92
N GLN A 495 12.95 31.89 2.80
CA GLN A 495 13.28 31.82 4.24
C GLN A 495 13.28 33.19 4.93
N THR A 496 12.30 34.04 4.61
CA THR A 496 12.28 35.47 4.99
C THR A 496 12.31 35.71 6.49
N PHE A 497 11.82 34.76 7.29
CA PHE A 497 11.87 34.82 8.75
C PHE A 497 13.31 34.80 9.30
N ILE A 498 14.26 34.20 8.59
CA ILE A 498 15.68 34.19 8.98
C ILE A 498 16.29 35.56 8.68
N ARG A 499 15.97 36.14 7.52
CA ARG A 499 16.45 37.47 7.10
C ARG A 499 16.10 38.54 8.12
N ARG A 500 14.89 38.49 8.69
CA ARG A 500 14.44 39.42 9.76
C ARG A 500 15.28 39.32 11.05
N ARG A 501 15.98 38.22 11.29
CA ARG A 501 16.81 38.00 12.48
C ARG A 501 18.29 38.31 12.24
N SER A 502 18.82 37.97 11.07
CA SER A 502 20.21 38.24 10.68
C SER A 502 20.42 37.94 9.20
N THR A 503 21.03 38.89 8.48
CA THR A 503 21.38 38.79 7.06
C THR A 503 22.45 37.72 6.80
N LEU A 504 23.48 37.66 7.65
CA LEU A 504 24.50 36.62 7.60
C LEU A 504 23.90 35.21 7.75
N ARG A 505 23.00 35.03 8.73
CA ARG A 505 22.30 33.75 8.92
C ARG A 505 21.47 33.37 7.70
N TRP A 506 20.89 34.36 7.04
CA TRP A 506 20.08 34.13 5.85
C TRP A 506 20.94 33.67 4.67
N TRP A 507 22.02 34.38 4.33
CA TRP A 507 22.93 33.95 3.27
C TRP A 507 23.53 32.57 3.52
N MET A 508 23.98 32.31 4.75
CA MET A 508 24.45 30.98 5.16
C MET A 508 23.42 29.87 4.85
N HIS A 509 22.15 30.08 5.20
CA HIS A 509 21.10 29.09 4.90
C HIS A 509 20.73 29.03 3.42
N GLN A 510 20.73 30.16 2.70
CA GLN A 510 20.41 30.17 1.26
C GLN A 510 21.45 29.37 0.46
N MET A 511 22.73 29.60 0.74
CA MET A 511 23.83 28.87 0.10
C MET A 511 23.76 27.37 0.39
N LEU A 512 23.60 26.97 1.66
CA LEU A 512 23.45 25.56 2.03
C LEU A 512 22.19 24.93 1.42
N PHE A 513 21.04 25.62 1.48
CA PHE A 513 19.76 25.10 1.01
C PHE A 513 19.76 24.89 -0.50
N TRP A 514 20.12 25.91 -1.28
CA TRP A 514 20.11 25.81 -2.74
C TRP A 514 21.23 24.91 -3.25
N GLY A 515 22.41 24.93 -2.63
CA GLY A 515 23.47 23.98 -2.95
C GLY A 515 23.02 22.53 -2.75
N CYS A 516 22.52 22.18 -1.55
CA CYS A 516 22.05 20.82 -1.30
C CYS A 516 20.85 20.42 -2.19
N LEU A 517 19.92 21.34 -2.43
CA LEU A 517 18.74 21.07 -3.27
C LEU A 517 19.13 20.83 -4.73
N LEU A 518 20.06 21.61 -5.27
CA LEU A 518 20.60 21.43 -6.62
C LEU A 518 21.33 20.09 -6.72
N GLY A 519 22.20 19.77 -5.76
CA GLY A 519 22.89 18.47 -5.71
C GLY A 519 21.91 17.29 -5.70
N VAL A 520 20.87 17.35 -4.87
CA VAL A 520 19.81 16.33 -4.81
C VAL A 520 19.01 16.24 -6.11
N ALA A 521 18.68 17.37 -6.72
CA ALA A 521 17.89 17.43 -7.96
C ALA A 521 18.64 16.85 -9.17
N ILE A 522 19.97 16.91 -9.18
CA ILE A 522 20.80 16.31 -10.23
C ILE A 522 21.12 14.85 -9.91
N THR A 523 21.57 14.55 -8.69
CA THR A 523 22.12 13.22 -8.34
C THR A 523 21.07 12.11 -8.33
N PHE A 524 19.91 12.30 -7.71
CA PHE A 524 18.94 11.20 -7.60
C PHE A 524 18.37 10.76 -8.96
N PRO A 525 17.96 11.65 -9.88
CA PRO A 525 17.52 11.22 -11.20
C PRO A 525 18.60 10.46 -11.99
N LEU A 526 19.88 10.83 -11.85
CA LEU A 526 20.99 10.10 -12.46
C LEU A 526 21.18 8.71 -11.81
N VAL A 527 21.23 8.65 -10.48
CA VAL A 527 21.37 7.40 -9.72
C VAL A 527 20.21 6.44 -9.99
N PHE A 528 19.00 6.95 -10.21
CA PHE A 528 17.83 6.13 -10.51
C PHE A 528 17.71 5.74 -11.99
N GLY A 529 18.61 6.22 -12.85
CA GLY A 529 18.55 6.01 -14.31
C GLY A 529 17.36 6.71 -14.97
N TRP A 530 16.79 7.73 -14.33
CA TRP A 530 15.70 8.55 -14.89
C TRP A 530 16.21 9.59 -15.88
N ILE A 531 17.45 10.03 -15.72
CA ILE A 531 18.14 10.90 -16.68
C ILE A 531 19.38 10.16 -17.16
N SER A 532 19.58 10.13 -18.48
CA SER A 532 20.79 9.61 -19.11
C SER A 532 21.20 10.48 -20.29
N PHE A 533 22.49 10.52 -20.60
CA PHE A 533 23.03 11.30 -21.71
C PHE A 533 23.52 10.34 -22.80
N GLN A 534 23.21 10.65 -24.06
CA GLN A 534 23.70 9.91 -25.22
C GLN A 534 24.18 10.88 -26.30
N THR A 535 25.24 10.53 -27.02
CA THR A 535 25.70 11.28 -28.20
C THR A 535 24.83 10.93 -29.41
N LEU A 536 24.60 11.89 -30.29
CA LEU A 536 23.87 11.65 -31.53
C LEU A 536 24.72 10.75 -32.46
N PRO A 537 24.15 9.69 -33.08
CA PRO A 537 24.93 8.80 -33.94
C PRO A 537 25.60 9.48 -35.14
N SER A 538 25.02 10.60 -35.61
CA SER A 538 25.51 11.38 -36.74
C SER A 538 26.40 12.56 -36.33
N ASP A 539 26.46 12.92 -35.04
CA ASP A 539 27.19 14.08 -34.54
C ASP A 539 27.65 13.86 -33.08
N GLN A 540 28.94 13.61 -32.92
CA GLN A 540 29.56 13.37 -31.61
C GLN A 540 29.65 14.62 -30.73
N GLU A 541 29.46 15.82 -31.30
CA GLU A 541 29.44 17.07 -30.55
C GLU A 541 28.06 17.41 -29.97
N THR A 542 27.02 16.66 -30.34
CA THR A 542 25.67 16.90 -29.87
C THR A 542 25.22 15.80 -28.91
N TYR A 543 24.88 16.20 -27.68
CA TYR A 543 24.32 15.33 -26.65
C TYR A 543 22.80 15.45 -26.60
N VAL A 544 22.15 14.32 -26.36
CA VAL A 544 20.71 14.18 -26.12
C VAL A 544 20.49 13.82 -24.66
N ILE A 545 19.70 14.64 -23.97
CA ILE A 545 19.19 14.31 -22.63
C ILE A 545 17.98 13.41 -22.81
N LEU A 546 18.08 12.21 -22.27
CA LEU A 546 16.97 11.29 -22.18
C LEU A 546 16.35 11.39 -20.78
N ILE A 547 15.06 11.69 -20.71
CA ILE A 547 14.29 11.68 -19.46
C ILE A 547 13.32 10.50 -19.54
N TYR A 548 13.43 9.56 -18.60
CA TYR A 548 12.74 8.26 -18.62
C TYR A 548 12.96 7.48 -19.93
N GLY A 549 14.11 7.70 -20.57
CA GLY A 549 14.48 7.13 -21.86
C GLY A 549 13.77 7.73 -23.08
N PHE A 550 13.12 8.89 -22.93
CA PHE A 550 12.59 9.69 -24.04
C PHE A 550 13.50 10.90 -24.29
N PRO A 551 13.80 11.24 -25.55
CA PRO A 551 14.58 12.44 -25.88
C PRO A 551 13.81 13.67 -25.44
N ALA A 552 14.41 14.43 -24.51
CA ALA A 552 13.81 15.63 -23.95
C ALA A 552 14.42 16.90 -24.56
N GLN A 553 15.75 16.98 -24.62
CA GLN A 553 16.47 18.14 -25.12
C GLN A 553 17.81 17.74 -25.73
N THR A 554 18.21 18.41 -26.81
CA THR A 554 19.54 18.27 -27.42
C THR A 554 20.35 19.54 -27.21
N PHE A 555 21.64 19.40 -26.96
CA PHE A 555 22.54 20.54 -26.86
C PHE A 555 23.93 20.18 -27.41
N ARG A 556 24.60 21.17 -28.01
CA ARG A 556 25.96 21.01 -28.54
C ARG A 556 26.99 21.29 -27.44
N LEU A 557 28.11 20.58 -27.48
CA LEU A 557 29.28 20.83 -26.65
C LEU A 557 29.80 22.26 -26.86
N HIS A 558 30.51 22.80 -25.86
CA HIS A 558 31.05 24.18 -25.86
C HIS A 558 30.02 25.32 -25.86
N THR A 559 28.77 25.02 -25.51
CA THR A 559 27.75 26.05 -25.26
C THR A 559 27.67 26.37 -23.77
N LEU A 560 27.23 27.58 -23.41
CA LEU A 560 26.99 27.96 -22.02
C LEU A 560 26.01 26.99 -21.32
N LEU A 561 25.02 26.49 -22.06
CA LEU A 561 24.06 25.51 -21.53
C LEU A 561 24.75 24.18 -21.19
N ALA A 562 25.64 23.69 -22.06
CA ALA A 562 26.43 22.49 -21.79
C ALA A 562 27.30 22.66 -20.54
N GLU A 563 28.00 23.79 -20.44
CA GLU A 563 28.85 24.14 -19.29
C GLU A 563 28.05 24.10 -17.98
N LEU A 564 26.86 24.74 -17.96
CA LEU A 564 26.00 24.78 -16.79
C LEU A 564 25.45 23.40 -16.39
N ILE A 565 25.16 22.53 -17.36
CA ILE A 565 24.64 21.18 -17.12
C ILE A 565 25.76 20.29 -16.55
N PHE A 566 26.93 20.26 -17.19
CA PHE A 566 28.04 19.40 -16.77
C PHE A 566 28.67 19.87 -15.45
N HIS A 567 28.74 21.17 -15.20
CA HIS A 567 29.26 21.74 -13.94
C HIS A 567 28.19 22.01 -12.88
N GLY A 568 26.95 21.53 -13.07
CA GLY A 568 25.86 21.75 -12.12
C GLY A 568 26.17 21.25 -10.70
N LEU A 569 26.88 20.12 -10.58
CA LEU A 569 27.32 19.58 -9.30
C LEU A 569 28.46 20.39 -8.66
N ASP A 570 29.34 21.00 -9.48
CA ASP A 570 30.41 21.88 -9.01
C ASP A 570 29.84 23.20 -8.46
N ILE A 571 28.84 23.78 -9.16
CA ILE A 571 28.10 24.97 -8.69
C ILE A 571 27.42 24.67 -7.34
N SER A 572 26.78 23.49 -7.24
CA SER A 572 26.20 23.01 -5.99
C SER A 572 27.25 22.93 -4.88
N ALA A 573 28.42 22.34 -5.14
CA ALA A 573 29.50 22.22 -4.16
C ALA A 573 30.05 23.58 -3.73
N MET A 574 30.24 24.54 -4.65
CA MET A 574 30.65 25.91 -4.33
C MET A 574 29.66 26.63 -3.42
N LEU A 575 28.36 26.50 -3.69
CA LEU A 575 27.32 27.05 -2.82
C LEU A 575 27.38 26.42 -1.43
N VAL A 576 27.50 25.10 -1.34
CA VAL A 576 27.60 24.41 -0.04
C VAL A 576 28.84 24.88 0.73
N LEU A 577 30.01 24.95 0.10
CA LEU A 577 31.26 25.40 0.73
C LEU A 577 31.17 26.84 1.23
N GLY A 578 30.60 27.77 0.46
CA GLY A 578 30.38 29.14 0.92
C GLY A 578 29.43 29.20 2.12
N GLY A 579 28.37 28.39 2.12
CA GLY A 579 27.46 28.24 3.25
C GLY A 579 28.14 27.67 4.50
N ILE A 580 29.03 26.69 4.33
CA ILE A 580 29.87 26.12 5.39
C ILE A 580 30.83 27.17 5.94
N GLY A 581 31.51 27.92 5.09
CA GLY A 581 32.42 29.00 5.49
C GLY A 581 31.72 30.05 6.35
N LEU A 582 30.55 30.52 5.91
CA LEU A 582 29.71 31.44 6.70
C LEU A 582 29.24 30.83 8.03
N SER A 583 28.94 29.53 8.05
CA SER A 583 28.53 28.79 9.25
C SER A 583 29.65 28.70 10.28
N LEU A 584 30.86 28.33 9.84
CA LEU A 584 32.05 28.24 10.69
C LEU A 584 32.45 29.63 11.20
N TRP A 585 32.48 30.63 10.32
CA TRP A 585 32.78 32.01 10.69
C TRP A 585 31.88 32.53 11.81
N ARG A 586 30.57 32.26 11.73
CA ARG A 586 29.62 32.63 12.78
C ARG A 586 29.88 31.87 14.08
N ARG A 587 30.09 30.55 14.01
CA ARG A 587 30.26 29.68 15.19
C ARG A 587 31.54 30.00 15.97
N PHE A 588 32.60 30.43 15.31
CA PHE A 588 33.84 30.82 15.98
C PHE A 588 33.79 32.23 16.59
N ARG A 589 32.86 33.10 16.18
CA ARG A 589 32.77 34.49 16.67
C ARG A 589 31.61 34.75 17.65
N ASP A 590 30.51 34.03 17.52
CA ASP A 590 29.32 34.22 18.36
C ASP A 590 29.44 33.44 19.69
N ARG A 591 29.67 34.16 20.80
CA ARG A 591 29.79 33.57 22.15
C ARG A 591 28.56 32.76 22.56
N GLY A 592 27.36 33.17 22.13
CA GLY A 592 26.13 32.44 22.42
C GLY A 592 26.05 31.10 21.68
N ALA A 593 26.63 31.02 20.47
CA ALA A 593 26.72 29.77 19.72
C ALA A 593 27.75 28.81 20.33
N GLN A 594 28.87 29.33 20.82
CA GLN A 594 29.92 28.54 21.47
C GLN A 594 29.43 27.84 22.75
N ALA A 595 28.53 28.47 23.50
CA ALA A 595 28.01 27.92 24.75
C ALA A 595 27.07 26.71 24.58
N VAL A 596 26.48 26.52 23.40
CA VAL A 596 25.41 25.51 23.17
C VAL A 596 25.78 24.48 22.11
N GLN A 597 26.89 24.67 21.38
CA GLN A 597 27.26 23.79 20.28
C GLN A 597 27.69 22.40 20.76
N SER A 598 27.31 21.37 20.01
CA SER A 598 27.73 19.99 20.24
C SER A 598 28.33 19.38 18.99
N PHE A 599 29.38 18.56 19.13
CA PHE A 599 30.06 17.98 17.96
C PHE A 599 29.09 17.23 17.03
N ALA A 600 28.26 16.34 17.57
CA ALA A 600 27.35 15.48 16.80
C ALA A 600 26.25 16.26 16.06
N LEU A 601 25.65 17.29 16.67
CA LEU A 601 24.54 18.02 16.06
C LEU A 601 25.00 19.26 15.29
N ASP A 602 26.19 19.79 15.55
CA ASP A 602 26.62 21.06 14.96
C ASP A 602 27.78 20.95 13.99
N PHE A 603 28.80 20.16 14.31
CA PHE A 603 30.00 20.03 13.47
C PHE A 603 29.90 18.85 12.51
N LEU A 604 29.42 17.70 12.96
CA LEU A 604 29.32 16.51 12.12
C LEU A 604 28.56 16.75 10.80
N PRO A 605 27.38 17.41 10.77
CA PRO A 605 26.70 17.71 9.50
C PRO A 605 27.51 18.62 8.57
N ILE A 606 28.28 19.56 9.14
CA ILE A 606 29.13 20.49 8.39
C ILE A 606 30.31 19.73 7.78
N ILE A 607 30.95 18.86 8.57
CA ILE A 607 32.06 18.02 8.12
C ILE A 607 31.62 17.09 6.98
N MET A 608 30.44 16.48 7.09
CA MET A 608 29.90 15.62 6.04
C MET A 608 29.65 16.39 4.74
N LEU A 609 28.99 17.56 4.82
CA LEU A 609 28.77 18.39 3.63
C LEU A 609 30.09 18.87 3.03
N PHE A 610 31.05 19.26 3.87
CA PHE A 610 32.39 19.65 3.43
C PHE A 610 33.08 18.50 2.69
N ALA A 611 33.10 17.30 3.28
CA ALA A 611 33.72 16.12 2.70
C ALA A 611 33.10 15.76 1.34
N ILE A 612 31.76 15.75 1.24
CA ILE A 612 31.06 15.50 -0.04
C ILE A 612 31.42 16.55 -1.08
N SER A 613 31.38 17.83 -0.72
CA SER A 613 31.66 18.92 -1.66
C SER A 613 33.11 18.92 -2.14
N ILE A 614 34.08 18.76 -1.25
CA ILE A 614 35.51 18.74 -1.61
C ILE A 614 35.86 17.51 -2.43
N THR A 615 35.40 16.32 -2.02
CA THR A 615 35.68 15.09 -2.78
C THR A 615 35.01 15.10 -4.16
N GLY A 616 33.83 15.73 -4.28
CA GLY A 616 33.17 15.91 -5.58
C GLY A 616 33.96 16.85 -6.50
N LEU A 617 34.38 18.01 -6.01
CA LEU A 617 35.22 18.95 -6.77
C LEU A 617 36.59 18.35 -7.12
N ALA A 618 37.14 17.51 -6.25
CA ALA A 618 38.41 16.84 -6.49
C ALA A 618 38.34 15.90 -7.72
N LEU A 619 37.17 15.34 -8.03
CA LEU A 619 36.97 14.57 -9.28
C LEU A 619 37.12 15.47 -10.51
N THR A 620 36.51 16.65 -10.49
CA THR A 620 36.62 17.64 -11.56
C THR A 620 38.06 18.13 -11.72
N VAL A 621 38.75 18.39 -10.60
CA VAL A 621 40.19 18.77 -10.61
C VAL A 621 41.06 17.63 -11.15
N SER A 622 40.82 16.39 -10.72
CA SER A 622 41.55 15.22 -11.20
C SER A 622 41.39 15.09 -12.72
N GLN A 623 40.17 15.17 -13.24
CA GLN A 623 39.88 15.03 -14.66
C GLN A 623 40.45 16.19 -15.50
N ASN A 624 40.27 17.43 -15.06
CA ASN A 624 40.63 18.60 -15.86
C ASN A 624 42.09 19.03 -15.71
N TRP A 625 42.64 18.98 -14.49
CA TRP A 625 43.97 19.52 -14.19
C TRP A 625 45.02 18.43 -14.06
N LEU A 626 44.65 17.27 -13.53
CA LEU A 626 45.58 16.14 -13.31
C LEU A 626 45.45 15.05 -14.39
N ARG A 627 44.74 15.32 -15.49
CA ARG A 627 44.56 14.40 -16.62
C ARG A 627 44.03 13.01 -16.21
N GLY A 628 43.23 12.94 -15.15
CA GLY A 628 42.61 11.73 -14.62
C GLY A 628 43.42 10.97 -13.57
N GLU A 629 44.59 11.46 -13.16
CA GLU A 629 45.37 10.87 -12.07
C GLU A 629 44.55 10.76 -10.77
N PHE A 630 44.63 9.62 -10.09
CA PHE A 630 43.90 9.29 -8.86
C PHE A 630 42.36 9.30 -8.95
N TYR A 631 41.76 9.41 -10.14
CA TYR A 631 40.31 9.52 -10.30
C TYR A 631 39.55 8.37 -9.62
N SER A 632 39.98 7.13 -9.82
CA SER A 632 39.32 5.95 -9.21
C SER A 632 39.32 5.98 -7.69
N PHE A 633 40.45 6.39 -7.08
CA PHE A 633 40.55 6.54 -5.63
C PHE A 633 39.62 7.64 -5.12
N LEU A 634 39.64 8.81 -5.78
CA LEU A 634 38.77 9.94 -5.43
C LEU A 634 37.30 9.61 -5.62
N ALA A 635 36.94 8.80 -6.63
CA ALA A 635 35.57 8.38 -6.89
C ALA A 635 35.05 7.45 -5.79
N ILE A 636 35.87 6.50 -5.35
CA ILE A 636 35.55 5.62 -4.21
C ILE A 636 35.43 6.44 -2.93
N LEU A 637 36.37 7.36 -2.68
CA LEU A 637 36.34 8.23 -1.50
C LEU A 637 35.09 9.10 -1.49
N HIS A 638 34.74 9.72 -2.62
CA HIS A 638 33.51 10.48 -2.78
C HIS A 638 32.28 9.60 -2.50
N ALA A 639 32.22 8.40 -3.11
CA ALA A 639 31.14 7.44 -2.87
C ALA A 639 30.93 7.15 -1.40
N ILE A 640 32.01 6.83 -0.66
CA ILE A 640 31.96 6.54 0.77
C ILE A 640 31.39 7.74 1.55
N THR A 641 31.84 8.96 1.26
CA THR A 641 31.35 10.16 1.96
C THR A 641 29.86 10.42 1.72
N VAL A 642 29.38 10.22 0.49
CA VAL A 642 27.96 10.36 0.13
C VAL A 642 27.11 9.28 0.79
N ILE A 643 27.56 8.02 0.74
CA ILE A 643 26.85 6.88 1.37
C ILE A 643 26.74 7.12 2.87
N ALA A 644 27.83 7.51 3.54
CA ALA A 644 27.80 7.83 4.97
C ALA A 644 26.76 8.92 5.28
N ALA A 645 26.67 9.96 4.43
CA ALA A 645 25.67 11.01 4.58
C ALA A 645 24.23 10.52 4.40
N LEU A 646 23.97 9.66 3.41
CA LEU A 646 22.66 9.05 3.20
C LEU A 646 22.25 8.14 4.37
N LEU A 647 23.19 7.39 4.95
CA LEU A 647 22.93 6.54 6.13
C LEU A 647 22.71 7.37 7.41
N TYR A 648 23.39 8.50 7.55
CA TYR A 648 23.21 9.43 8.68
C TYR A 648 21.89 10.22 8.60
N LEU A 649 21.39 10.48 7.40
CA LEU A 649 20.25 11.34 7.11
C LEU A 649 18.97 11.07 7.95
N PRO A 650 18.50 9.83 8.20
CA PRO A 650 17.32 9.58 9.04
C PRO A 650 17.56 9.77 10.56
N PHE A 651 18.81 9.67 11.02
CA PHE A 651 19.16 9.71 12.45
C PHE A 651 19.76 11.04 12.89
N GLY A 652 20.27 11.81 11.93
CA GLY A 652 20.98 13.05 12.17
C GLY A 652 20.11 14.30 12.12
N LYS A 653 20.79 15.45 12.22
CA LYS A 653 20.15 16.77 12.07
C LYS A 653 19.51 16.97 10.70
N PHE A 654 19.95 16.27 9.65
CA PHE A 654 19.35 16.36 8.31
C PHE A 654 17.90 15.90 8.25
N PHE A 655 17.42 15.10 9.21
CA PHE A 655 16.03 14.70 9.26
C PHE A 655 15.04 15.89 9.30
N HIS A 656 15.46 17.05 9.83
CA HIS A 656 14.63 18.26 9.83
C HIS A 656 14.21 18.73 8.43
N ILE A 657 14.98 18.37 7.39
CA ILE A 657 14.68 18.69 5.98
C ILE A 657 13.30 18.15 5.61
N PHE A 658 12.99 16.92 6.03
CA PHE A 658 11.71 16.26 5.76
C PHE A 658 10.57 16.79 6.63
N GLN A 659 10.88 17.30 7.83
CA GLN A 659 9.88 17.93 8.71
C GLN A 659 9.43 19.31 8.22
N ARG A 660 10.30 20.03 7.52
CA ARG A 660 10.08 21.44 7.14
C ARG A 660 8.83 21.67 6.28
N PRO A 661 8.51 20.85 5.26
CA PRO A 661 7.26 20.99 4.51
C PRO A 661 6.00 20.93 5.38
N ALA A 662 5.99 20.13 6.45
CA ALA A 662 4.84 20.04 7.35
C ALA A 662 4.60 21.34 8.15
N GLN A 663 5.59 22.23 8.25
CA GLN A 663 5.43 23.55 8.87
C GLN A 663 4.50 24.47 8.07
N LEU A 664 4.28 24.21 6.78
CA LEU A 664 3.32 24.98 5.97
C LEU A 664 1.92 24.88 6.56
N GLY A 665 1.51 23.71 7.03
CA GLY A 665 0.21 23.51 7.71
C GLY A 665 0.11 24.29 9.03
N VAL A 666 1.22 24.45 9.75
CA VAL A 666 1.27 25.25 10.99
C VAL A 666 0.99 26.73 10.69
N LYS A 667 1.35 27.24 9.51
CA LYS A 667 1.03 28.62 9.13
C LYS A 667 -0.46 28.86 8.92
N PHE A 668 -1.17 27.89 8.34
CA PHE A 668 -2.64 27.92 8.32
C PHE A 668 -3.21 27.94 9.74
N TYR A 669 -2.67 27.11 10.63
CA TYR A 669 -3.11 27.04 12.03
C TYR A 669 -2.86 28.34 12.82
N GLN A 670 -1.71 28.99 12.60
CA GLN A 670 -1.39 30.28 13.21
C GLN A 670 -2.32 31.39 12.70
N ALA A 671 -2.53 31.45 11.38
CA ALA A 671 -3.43 32.44 10.77
C ALA A 671 -4.88 32.26 11.23
N ALA A 672 -5.37 31.01 11.28
CA ALA A 672 -6.70 30.70 11.80
C ALA A 672 -6.84 31.06 13.28
N GLY A 673 -5.82 30.78 14.09
CA GLY A 673 -5.79 31.17 15.50
C GLY A 673 -5.89 32.69 15.73
N ALA A 674 -5.25 33.49 14.88
CA ALA A 674 -5.34 34.94 14.97
C ALA A 674 -6.74 35.50 14.63
N ALA A 675 -7.47 34.82 13.74
CA ALA A 675 -8.81 35.20 13.32
C ALA A 675 -9.94 34.56 14.15
N SER A 676 -9.65 33.52 14.92
CA SER A 676 -10.66 32.76 15.69
C SER A 676 -11.09 33.46 16.98
N GLU A 677 -12.22 32.99 17.52
CA GLU A 677 -12.76 33.45 18.80
C GLU A 677 -11.70 33.46 19.93
N PRO A 678 -11.67 34.51 20.76
CA PRO A 678 -10.78 34.57 21.89
C PRO A 678 -11.16 33.55 22.97
N ALA A 679 -10.15 32.91 23.56
CA ALA A 679 -10.29 32.23 24.85
C ALA A 679 -10.20 33.28 25.96
N LEU A 680 -11.22 33.31 26.82
CA LEU A 680 -11.27 34.15 28.02
C LEU A 680 -10.74 33.35 29.21
N CYS A 681 -9.98 34.03 30.08
CA CYS A 681 -9.48 33.44 31.30
C CYS A 681 -10.64 33.15 32.26
N LYS A 682 -10.77 31.91 32.75
CA LYS A 682 -11.85 31.55 33.68
C LYS A 682 -11.80 32.33 35.01
N ARG A 683 -10.61 32.77 35.42
CA ARG A 683 -10.38 33.51 36.69
C ARG A 683 -10.55 35.03 36.58
N CYS A 684 -10.04 35.66 35.52
CA CYS A 684 -10.04 37.12 35.38
C CYS A 684 -10.84 37.67 34.20
N GLY A 685 -11.44 36.80 33.38
CA GLY A 685 -12.20 37.21 32.19
C GLY A 685 -11.37 37.74 31.03
N GLU A 686 -10.07 38.01 31.20
CA GLU A 686 -9.24 38.58 30.13
C GLU A 686 -9.01 37.61 28.96
N ARG A 687 -8.99 38.17 27.75
CA ARG A 687 -8.56 37.47 26.53
C ARG A 687 -7.06 37.15 26.62
N PHE A 688 -6.70 35.90 26.36
CA PHE A 688 -5.27 35.50 26.42
C PHE A 688 -4.78 34.60 25.27
N ALA A 689 -5.68 33.90 24.58
CA ALA A 689 -5.33 33.01 23.47
C ALA A 689 -6.52 32.85 22.52
N SER A 690 -6.40 32.00 21.50
CA SER A 690 -7.55 31.56 20.72
C SER A 690 -8.24 30.35 21.35
N ARG A 691 -9.57 30.29 21.25
CA ARG A 691 -10.36 29.15 21.73
C ARG A 691 -9.91 27.85 21.08
N MET A 692 -9.72 27.87 19.76
CA MET A 692 -9.22 26.72 19.00
C MET A 692 -7.90 26.17 19.56
N HIS A 693 -6.93 27.03 19.85
CA HIS A 693 -5.62 26.58 20.35
C HIS A 693 -5.71 26.01 21.76
N ILE A 694 -6.57 26.58 22.61
CA ILE A 694 -6.80 26.08 23.97
C ILE A 694 -7.52 24.73 23.96
N ASP A 695 -8.54 24.56 23.12
CA ASP A 695 -9.28 23.29 23.01
C ASP A 695 -8.39 22.17 22.46
N ASP A 696 -7.56 22.47 21.45
CA ASP A 696 -6.58 21.53 20.93
C ASP A 696 -5.52 21.18 21.99
N LEU A 697 -5.10 22.14 22.82
CA LEU A 697 -4.17 21.89 23.93
C LEU A 697 -4.78 20.99 25.01
N LYS A 698 -6.03 21.26 25.43
CA LYS A 698 -6.78 20.42 26.38
C LYS A 698 -6.92 19.00 25.87
N ARG A 699 -7.09 18.83 24.55
CA ARG A 699 -7.17 17.51 23.93
C ARG A 699 -5.83 16.76 23.93
N VAL A 700 -4.71 17.46 23.71
CA VAL A 700 -3.38 16.84 23.52
C VAL A 700 -2.69 16.47 24.82
N LEU A 701 -2.81 17.30 25.86
CA LEU A 701 -2.07 17.11 27.12
C LEU A 701 -2.33 15.75 27.81
N PRO A 702 -3.58 15.27 27.93
CA PRO A 702 -3.84 13.94 28.48
C PRO A 702 -3.20 12.81 27.66
N GLN A 703 -3.09 12.97 26.33
CA GLN A 703 -2.52 11.95 25.44
C GLN A 703 -1.00 11.81 25.60
N VAL A 704 -0.33 12.83 26.13
CA VAL A 704 1.11 12.78 26.44
C VAL A 704 1.37 12.51 27.93
N GLY A 705 0.32 12.21 28.70
CA GLY A 705 0.41 11.84 30.11
C GLY A 705 0.40 13.02 31.09
N PHE A 706 0.05 14.23 30.64
CA PHE A 706 -0.10 15.37 31.53
C PHE A 706 -1.57 15.57 31.92
N ASN A 707 -1.87 15.44 33.22
CA ASN A 707 -3.14 15.89 33.79
C ASN A 707 -2.91 17.21 34.54
N TYR A 708 -3.59 18.26 34.11
CA TYR A 708 -3.55 19.59 34.75
C TYR A 708 -4.93 20.03 35.25
N GLN A 709 -5.78 19.07 35.60
CA GLN A 709 -6.98 19.34 36.38
C GLN A 709 -6.58 19.94 37.73
N LEU A 710 -7.28 20.99 38.14
CA LEU A 710 -7.12 21.62 39.43
C LEU A 710 -7.79 20.74 40.50
N GLU A 711 -7.06 20.45 41.58
CA GLU A 711 -7.57 19.63 42.69
C GLU A 711 -8.90 20.18 43.24
N GLY A 712 -9.89 19.30 43.40
CA GLY A 712 -11.21 19.65 43.92
C GLY A 712 -12.14 20.38 42.95
N THR A 713 -11.78 20.52 41.67
CA THR A 713 -12.63 21.20 40.65
C THR A 713 -12.63 20.45 39.32
N GLU A 714 -13.63 20.73 38.47
CA GLU A 714 -13.59 20.30 37.05
C GLU A 714 -12.69 21.20 36.19
N ASP A 715 -12.08 22.23 36.79
CA ASP A 715 -11.34 23.26 36.07
C ASP A 715 -9.97 22.77 35.64
N ILE A 716 -9.55 23.20 34.45
CA ILE A 716 -8.31 22.77 33.84
C ILE A 716 -7.35 23.97 33.77
N TRP A 717 -6.10 23.79 34.19
CA TRP A 717 -5.08 24.86 34.23
C TRP A 717 -4.92 25.61 32.90
N GLN A 718 -5.18 24.96 31.77
CA GLN A 718 -5.11 25.54 30.43
C GLN A 718 -6.14 26.66 30.19
N GLU A 719 -7.18 26.77 31.01
CA GLU A 719 -8.21 27.83 30.97
C GLU A 719 -7.78 29.14 31.64
N LEU A 720 -6.60 29.15 32.27
CA LEU A 720 -6.05 30.33 32.92
C LEU A 720 -5.05 31.07 32.03
N CYS A 721 -5.13 32.41 32.03
CA CYS A 721 -4.14 33.25 31.37
C CYS A 721 -2.76 33.14 32.05
N PRO A 722 -1.65 33.44 31.35
CA PRO A 722 -0.30 33.36 31.93
C PRO A 722 -0.12 34.16 33.22
N ALA A 723 -0.79 35.32 33.34
CA ALA A 723 -0.75 36.13 34.55
C ALA A 723 -1.43 35.41 35.74
N CYS A 724 -2.63 34.86 35.53
CA CYS A 724 -3.33 34.09 36.56
C CYS A 724 -2.57 32.82 36.95
N LYS A 725 -1.92 32.15 36.00
CA LYS A 725 -1.05 30.98 36.27
C LYS A 725 0.11 31.33 37.19
N ARG A 726 0.82 32.43 36.89
CA ARG A 726 1.91 32.93 37.75
C ARG A 726 1.38 33.29 39.15
N LYS A 727 0.23 33.97 39.23
CA LYS A 727 -0.40 34.29 40.52
C LYS A 727 -0.73 33.05 41.33
N SER A 728 -1.35 32.00 40.75
CA SER A 728 -1.65 30.81 41.55
C SER A 728 -0.40 30.03 41.94
N LEU A 729 0.67 30.02 41.13
CA LEU A 729 1.97 29.45 41.52
C LEU A 729 2.56 30.20 42.72
N SER A 730 2.58 31.54 42.68
CA SER A 730 3.09 32.36 43.79
C SER A 730 2.25 32.18 45.07
N LEU A 731 0.92 32.09 44.95
CA LEU A 731 0.04 31.82 46.10
C LEU A 731 0.27 30.43 46.68
N ALA A 732 0.50 29.41 45.85
CA ALA A 732 0.83 28.07 46.32
C ALA A 732 2.19 28.04 47.04
N GLN A 733 3.20 28.75 46.51
CA GLN A 733 4.51 28.89 47.17
C GLN A 733 4.42 29.63 48.51
N LEU A 734 3.56 30.65 48.60
CA LEU A 734 3.28 31.37 49.85
C LEU A 734 2.63 30.45 50.88
N ARG A 735 1.55 29.73 50.52
CA ARG A 735 0.90 28.76 51.42
C ARG A 735 1.87 27.70 51.91
N LEU A 736 2.68 27.13 51.02
CA LEU A 736 3.68 26.13 51.42
C LEU A 736 4.68 26.72 52.41
N LYS A 737 5.07 27.99 52.23
CA LYS A 737 5.99 28.69 53.13
C LYS A 737 5.33 29.01 54.48
N GLU A 738 4.03 29.28 54.50
CA GLU A 738 3.24 29.48 55.71
C GLU A 738 3.07 28.14 56.46
N GLU A 739 2.70 27.06 55.78
CA GLU A 739 2.60 25.71 56.35
C GLU A 739 3.93 25.21 56.96
N ILE A 740 5.06 25.53 56.33
CA ILE A 740 6.40 25.21 56.88
C ILE A 740 6.71 26.05 58.13
N ARG A 741 6.12 27.25 58.26
CA ARG A 741 6.37 28.17 59.37
C ARG A 741 5.47 27.95 60.58
N GLY A 742 4.46 27.08 60.48
CA GLY A 742 3.48 26.83 61.53
C GLY A 742 2.25 27.71 61.37
#